data_AF-A0A6P1ZIL7-F1
#
_entry.id   AF-A0A6P1ZIL7-F1
#
_cell.length_a   1.000
_cell.length_b   1.000
_cell.length_c   1.000
_cell.angle_alpha   90.00
_cell.angle_beta   90.00
_cell.angle_gamma   90.00
#
_symmetry.space_group_name_H-M   'P 1'
#
loop_
_entity.id
_entity.type
_entity.pdbx_description
1 polymer ?
#
loop_
_entity_poly.entity_id
_entity_poly.type
_entity_poly.pdbx_seq_one_letter_code
_entity_poly.pdbx_strand_id
1 'polypeptide(L)'
;MDVKKLMLVDDEEGIRRFLGLSLEDMGYEVATAANGREALELFDSFRPSIILTDIKMPVMDGIELLQQVKTISPDTEVVIISGHGDLELAIEALKHDAADFITKPINNDVLEISLERLIEKIGMKQQLREYTENLERLVEEKTQRIVDLERQTAASRVMEGLSSALTNVANEVESESGLFNELPCLVSVHNRNQEIVAANALFKERLGHFIGEKSYSIFEGRGAECVDCPVRKTFATGKGQRSKEILVSEIGERIPVSVYTAPIHNTEGELDLVLEISVDMTELARLKEELLTTQLKFQRLFDEAPCYISVQNPDLTIAEVNRRFKEDFPDAEGRHCDEVHQYCGAPCHECLVTKTLEDGESHQMETVVTTAAGENKNILVWSAPIRNAFGAITQVMEMSTDITEIRRLQDHLTSLGIMLGSMSHGVKGMLTALDGGIYRLESGMRKEDPEKIAQAMETVKTMIVRIKKMILDILYYAKSRALEAEVVDVKEFLTGVADIVRDRAEGAGIAYECVFGDGLETMEVDSSAFSAALVNFLENAVDACAARRNGSPRVALRAASKGPAVEIVVEDNGMGMDRETREKIFTLFFSSKGRKGTGLGLFISNQTIEHHGGSITVDSEPDKGTSFIITMPRRLPDSARQAPPQPGECE
;
A
#
# COMPACT_ATOMS: atom_id res chain seq x y z
N MET A 1 -23.08 0.48 -15.64
CA MET A 1 -21.88 -0.37 -15.58
C MET A 1 -21.09 -0.02 -16.81
N ASP A 2 -19.91 0.58 -16.61
CA ASP A 2 -19.03 0.91 -17.72
C ASP A 2 -18.58 -0.40 -18.37
N VAL A 3 -18.73 -0.50 -19.70
CA VAL A 3 -18.43 -1.74 -20.42
C VAL A 3 -16.92 -1.91 -20.44
N LYS A 4 -16.42 -3.06 -19.95
CA LYS A 4 -14.99 -3.32 -19.81
C LYS A 4 -14.40 -3.64 -21.18
N LYS A 5 -13.67 -2.69 -21.77
CA LYS A 5 -13.09 -2.83 -23.12
C LYS A 5 -11.73 -3.49 -23.08
N LEU A 6 -11.60 -4.61 -23.77
CA LEU A 6 -10.38 -5.40 -23.84
C LEU A 6 -9.95 -5.59 -25.30
N MET A 7 -8.66 -5.48 -25.58
CA MET A 7 -8.10 -5.78 -26.90
C MET A 7 -7.28 -7.07 -26.85
N LEU A 8 -7.58 -8.00 -27.75
CA LEU A 8 -6.86 -9.27 -27.90
C LEU A 8 -6.02 -9.23 -29.18
N VAL A 9 -4.72 -9.39 -29.04
CA VAL A 9 -3.73 -9.32 -30.12
C VAL A 9 -2.99 -10.65 -30.21
N ASP A 10 -3.20 -11.39 -31.28
CA ASP A 10 -2.53 -12.68 -31.51
C ASP A 10 -2.52 -12.92 -33.02
N ASP A 11 -1.47 -13.50 -33.59
CA ASP A 11 -1.36 -13.69 -35.04
C ASP A 11 -2.21 -14.88 -35.54
N GLU A 12 -2.55 -15.83 -34.65
CA GLU A 12 -3.39 -16.97 -34.94
C GLU A 12 -4.90 -16.63 -34.87
N GLU A 13 -5.58 -16.67 -36.03
CA GLU A 13 -7.02 -16.39 -36.11
C GLU A 13 -7.87 -17.32 -35.24
N GLY A 14 -7.45 -18.58 -35.10
CA GLY A 14 -8.13 -19.55 -34.25
C GLY A 14 -8.11 -19.16 -32.77
N ILE A 15 -6.97 -18.66 -32.28
CA ILE A 15 -6.79 -18.18 -30.91
C ILE A 15 -7.64 -16.94 -30.70
N ARG A 16 -7.55 -15.94 -31.59
CA ARG A 16 -8.37 -14.71 -31.51
C ARG A 16 -9.86 -15.01 -31.42
N ARG A 17 -10.34 -15.95 -32.23
CA ARG A 17 -11.77 -16.31 -32.25
C ARG A 17 -12.20 -17.03 -30.98
N PHE A 18 -11.41 -18.01 -30.52
CA PHE A 18 -11.78 -18.80 -29.34
C PHE A 18 -11.68 -18.00 -28.04
N LEU A 19 -10.57 -17.30 -27.82
CA LEU A 19 -10.41 -16.45 -26.65
C LEU A 19 -11.32 -15.24 -26.70
N GLY A 20 -11.55 -14.64 -27.88
CA GLY A 20 -12.51 -13.55 -28.04
C GLY A 20 -13.89 -13.93 -27.49
N LEU A 21 -14.42 -15.09 -27.89
CA LEU A 21 -15.70 -15.59 -27.36
C LEU A 21 -15.64 -15.84 -25.84
N SER A 22 -14.56 -16.43 -25.33
CA SER A 22 -14.43 -16.67 -23.89
C SER A 22 -14.41 -15.38 -23.08
N LEU A 23 -13.78 -14.32 -23.61
CA LEU A 23 -13.69 -13.01 -22.98
C LEU A 23 -15.02 -12.25 -23.08
N GLU A 24 -15.74 -12.38 -24.20
CA GLU A 24 -17.11 -11.86 -24.32
C GLU A 24 -18.06 -12.52 -23.31
N ASP A 25 -17.95 -13.84 -23.10
CA ASP A 25 -18.72 -14.57 -22.09
C ASP A 25 -18.40 -14.11 -20.64
N MET A 26 -17.17 -13.65 -20.39
CA MET A 26 -16.77 -13.01 -19.13
C MET A 26 -17.26 -11.54 -18.99
N GLY A 27 -17.96 -11.02 -20.00
CA GLY A 27 -18.58 -9.69 -19.97
C GLY A 27 -17.68 -8.55 -20.45
N TYR A 28 -16.60 -8.84 -21.18
CA TYR A 28 -15.78 -7.82 -21.84
C TYR A 28 -16.33 -7.47 -23.23
N GLU A 29 -16.21 -6.21 -23.62
CA GLU A 29 -16.29 -5.82 -25.03
C GLU A 29 -14.90 -6.04 -25.65
N VAL A 30 -14.80 -6.91 -26.65
CA VAL A 30 -13.52 -7.38 -27.17
C VAL A 30 -13.27 -6.84 -28.58
N ALA A 31 -12.13 -6.16 -28.76
CA ALA A 31 -11.57 -5.89 -30.09
C ALA A 31 -10.42 -6.88 -30.36
N THR A 32 -10.25 -7.30 -31.62
CA THR A 32 -9.17 -8.22 -31.99
C THR A 32 -8.26 -7.62 -33.06
N ALA A 33 -6.96 -7.91 -32.98
CA ALA A 33 -5.95 -7.49 -33.95
C ALA A 33 -4.96 -8.63 -34.24
N ALA A 34 -4.42 -8.73 -35.45
CA ALA A 34 -3.53 -9.81 -35.86
C ALA A 34 -2.04 -9.54 -35.58
N ASN A 35 -1.67 -8.32 -35.18
CA ASN A 35 -0.31 -7.92 -34.83
C ASN A 35 -0.31 -6.58 -34.07
N GLY A 36 0.83 -6.18 -33.51
CA GLY A 36 0.94 -4.94 -32.73
C GLY A 36 0.63 -3.66 -33.52
N ARG A 37 0.91 -3.61 -34.84
CA ARG A 37 0.62 -2.42 -35.64
C ARG A 37 -0.87 -2.20 -35.84
N GLU A 38 -1.61 -3.26 -36.17
CA GLU A 38 -3.07 -3.21 -36.27
C GLU A 38 -3.71 -2.86 -34.92
N ALA A 39 -3.16 -3.38 -33.82
CA ALA A 39 -3.62 -3.04 -32.47
C ALA A 39 -3.48 -1.54 -32.17
N LEU A 40 -2.34 -0.93 -32.53
CA LEU A 40 -2.11 0.51 -32.37
C LEU A 40 -3.05 1.35 -33.23
N GLU A 41 -3.34 0.94 -34.46
CA GLU A 41 -4.29 1.64 -35.34
C GLU A 41 -5.72 1.63 -34.76
N LEU A 42 -6.11 0.54 -34.09
CA LEU A 42 -7.41 0.41 -33.44
C LEU A 42 -7.47 1.10 -32.06
N PHE A 43 -6.32 1.29 -31.40
CA PHE A 43 -6.21 1.74 -30.01
C PHE A 43 -6.96 3.05 -29.75
N ASP A 44 -6.77 4.07 -30.59
CA ASP A 44 -7.38 5.40 -30.40
C ASP A 44 -8.91 5.38 -30.50
N SER A 45 -9.43 4.53 -31.38
CA SER A 45 -10.88 4.43 -31.64
C SER A 45 -11.60 3.57 -30.60
N PHE A 46 -10.97 2.47 -30.17
CA PHE A 46 -11.56 1.51 -29.25
C PHE A 46 -11.35 1.93 -27.79
N ARG A 47 -10.18 2.48 -27.47
CA ARG A 47 -9.69 2.85 -26.13
C ARG A 47 -9.82 1.69 -25.14
N PRO A 48 -9.06 0.59 -25.34
CA PRO A 48 -9.08 -0.53 -24.42
C PRO A 48 -8.46 -0.13 -23.08
N SER A 49 -9.01 -0.63 -21.97
CA SER A 49 -8.38 -0.52 -20.66
C SER A 49 -7.39 -1.65 -20.38
N ILE A 50 -7.54 -2.77 -21.09
CA ILE A 50 -6.68 -3.96 -21.02
C ILE A 50 -6.29 -4.40 -22.43
N ILE A 51 -5.02 -4.75 -22.63
CA ILE A 51 -4.53 -5.43 -23.84
C ILE A 51 -3.97 -6.81 -23.46
N LEU A 52 -4.47 -7.87 -24.08
CA LEU A 52 -3.88 -9.19 -24.08
C LEU A 52 -3.12 -9.38 -25.40
N THR A 53 -1.81 -9.56 -25.37
CA THR A 53 -1.00 -9.68 -26.59
C THR A 53 -0.10 -10.89 -26.57
N ASP A 54 -0.02 -11.63 -27.69
CA ASP A 54 1.02 -12.64 -27.86
C ASP A 54 2.41 -11.99 -27.91
N ILE A 55 3.40 -12.69 -27.40
CA ILE A 55 4.76 -12.15 -27.28
C ILE A 55 5.48 -12.13 -28.63
N LYS A 56 5.21 -13.11 -29.50
CA LYS A 56 5.86 -13.27 -30.80
C LYS A 56 4.82 -13.17 -31.90
N MET A 57 4.84 -12.06 -32.63
CA MET A 57 3.94 -11.82 -33.74
C MET A 57 4.71 -11.21 -34.92
N PRO A 58 4.24 -11.40 -36.17
CA PRO A 58 4.82 -10.74 -37.33
C PRO A 58 4.55 -9.22 -37.30
N VAL A 59 5.36 -8.46 -38.04
CA VAL A 59 5.28 -6.99 -38.21
C VAL A 59 5.66 -6.18 -36.96
N MET A 60 5.02 -6.44 -35.83
CA MET A 60 5.31 -5.82 -34.54
C MET A 60 4.95 -6.81 -33.44
N ASP A 61 5.90 -7.08 -32.55
CA ASP A 61 5.75 -8.05 -31.49
C ASP A 61 5.06 -7.47 -30.24
N GLY A 62 4.75 -8.32 -29.26
CA GLY A 62 4.03 -7.91 -28.05
C GLY A 62 4.82 -6.96 -27.15
N ILE A 63 6.15 -7.01 -27.18
CA ILE A 63 7.02 -6.15 -26.36
C ILE A 63 7.10 -4.76 -26.98
N GLU A 64 7.27 -4.66 -28.30
CA GLU A 64 7.22 -3.40 -29.03
C GLU A 64 5.87 -2.71 -28.87
N LEU A 65 4.77 -3.48 -28.94
CA LEU A 65 3.41 -2.98 -28.68
C LEU A 65 3.28 -2.42 -27.26
N LEU A 66 3.72 -3.16 -26.25
CA LEU A 66 3.71 -2.74 -24.84
C LEU A 66 4.41 -1.39 -24.67
N GLN A 67 5.63 -1.24 -25.17
CA GLN A 67 6.41 0.00 -25.03
C GLN A 67 5.70 1.20 -25.68
N GLN A 68 5.11 1.00 -26.86
CA GLN A 68 4.35 2.04 -27.57
C GLN A 68 3.09 2.43 -26.78
N VAL A 69 2.30 1.45 -26.34
CA VAL A 69 1.07 1.67 -25.58
C VAL A 69 1.36 2.40 -24.28
N LYS A 70 2.41 2.01 -23.53
CA LYS A 70 2.79 2.69 -22.29
C LYS A 70 3.24 4.14 -22.50
N THR A 71 3.75 4.46 -23.68
CA THR A 71 4.09 5.84 -24.05
C THR A 71 2.83 6.67 -24.37
N ILE A 72 1.83 6.06 -25.03
CA ILE A 72 0.59 6.73 -25.45
C ILE A 72 -0.40 6.85 -24.28
N SER A 73 -0.56 5.78 -23.50
CA SER A 73 -1.48 5.65 -22.38
C SER A 73 -0.82 4.80 -21.27
N PRO A 74 -0.13 5.45 -20.31
CA PRO A 74 0.48 4.75 -19.17
C PRO A 74 -0.53 3.97 -18.31
N ASP A 75 -1.79 4.41 -18.33
CA ASP A 75 -2.89 3.84 -17.55
C ASP A 75 -3.44 2.53 -18.15
N THR A 76 -3.12 2.22 -19.41
CA THR A 76 -3.56 0.96 -20.03
C THR A 76 -2.72 -0.21 -19.53
N GLU A 77 -3.39 -1.25 -19.04
CA GLU A 77 -2.72 -2.44 -18.53
C GLU A 77 -2.52 -3.47 -19.66
N VAL A 78 -1.30 -3.97 -19.82
CA VAL A 78 -0.93 -4.89 -20.91
C VAL A 78 -0.47 -6.22 -20.32
N VAL A 79 -1.07 -7.32 -20.78
CA VAL A 79 -0.77 -8.69 -20.39
C VAL A 79 -0.15 -9.42 -21.56
N ILE A 80 0.99 -10.06 -21.32
CA ILE A 80 1.71 -10.81 -22.34
C ILE A 80 1.29 -12.28 -22.31
N ILE A 81 0.91 -12.83 -23.45
CA ILE A 81 0.70 -14.26 -23.63
C ILE A 81 2.00 -14.84 -24.20
N SER A 82 2.56 -15.88 -23.58
CA SER A 82 3.86 -16.43 -23.93
C SER A 82 3.84 -17.95 -24.12
N GLY A 83 4.66 -18.46 -25.04
CA GLY A 83 4.85 -19.90 -25.23
C GLY A 83 5.79 -20.52 -24.18
N HIS A 84 5.83 -21.85 -24.13
CA HIS A 84 6.67 -22.62 -23.19
C HIS A 84 8.20 -22.35 -23.32
N GLY A 85 8.65 -21.62 -24.34
CA GLY A 85 10.04 -21.26 -24.59
C GLY A 85 10.37 -19.77 -24.45
N ASP A 86 9.41 -18.93 -24.05
CA ASP A 86 9.53 -17.47 -24.10
C ASP A 86 9.63 -16.83 -22.70
N LEU A 87 10.06 -17.59 -21.70
CA LEU A 87 10.11 -17.11 -20.30
C LEU A 87 11.05 -15.90 -20.13
N GLU A 88 12.21 -15.88 -20.80
CA GLU A 88 13.13 -14.74 -20.73
C GLU A 88 12.51 -13.48 -21.33
N LEU A 89 11.79 -13.61 -22.44
CA LEU A 89 11.08 -12.50 -23.08
C LEU A 89 9.90 -12.01 -22.21
N ALA A 90 9.20 -12.92 -21.52
CA ALA A 90 8.14 -12.54 -20.58
C ALA A 90 8.70 -11.76 -19.38
N ILE A 91 9.87 -12.15 -18.87
CA ILE A 91 10.58 -11.41 -17.82
C ILE A 91 11.03 -10.04 -18.33
N GLU A 92 11.50 -9.95 -19.57
CA GLU A 92 11.85 -8.68 -20.22
C GLU A 92 10.63 -7.76 -20.35
N ALA A 93 9.46 -8.29 -20.72
CA ALA A 93 8.23 -7.50 -20.79
C ALA A 93 7.80 -6.93 -19.43
N LEU A 94 7.97 -7.68 -18.33
CA LEU A 94 7.71 -7.17 -16.99
C LEU A 94 8.62 -5.98 -16.62
N LYS A 95 9.86 -5.95 -17.12
CA LYS A 95 10.75 -4.78 -16.95
C LYS A 95 10.26 -3.54 -17.73
N HIS A 96 9.41 -3.74 -18.72
CA HIS A 96 8.76 -2.68 -19.50
C HIS A 96 7.34 -2.38 -19.03
N ASP A 97 7.03 -2.63 -17.75
CA ASP A 97 5.75 -2.32 -17.11
C ASP A 97 4.55 -3.13 -17.67
N ALA A 98 4.82 -4.34 -18.17
CA ALA A 98 3.75 -5.32 -18.40
C ALA A 98 3.08 -5.65 -17.06
N ALA A 99 1.74 -5.74 -17.08
CA ALA A 99 0.94 -5.92 -15.88
C ALA A 99 0.95 -7.38 -15.40
N ASP A 100 1.05 -8.33 -16.34
CA ASP A 100 1.19 -9.75 -16.05
C ASP A 100 1.67 -10.52 -17.30
N PHE A 101 1.95 -11.81 -17.16
CA PHE A 101 2.07 -12.72 -18.29
C PHE A 101 1.30 -14.04 -18.07
N ILE A 102 0.83 -14.64 -19.17
CA ILE A 102 0.06 -15.88 -19.19
C ILE A 102 0.73 -16.86 -20.14
N THR A 103 0.93 -18.10 -19.70
CA THR A 103 1.57 -19.12 -20.53
C THR A 103 0.56 -19.86 -21.42
N LYS A 104 0.95 -20.18 -22.66
CA LYS A 104 0.25 -21.10 -23.57
C LYS A 104 0.57 -22.56 -23.15
N PRO A 105 -0.42 -23.48 -23.09
CA PRO A 105 -1.85 -23.27 -23.37
C PRO A 105 -2.54 -22.47 -22.26
N ILE A 106 -3.39 -21.52 -22.66
CA ILE A 106 -4.05 -20.58 -21.74
C ILE A 106 -5.06 -21.34 -20.88
N ASN A 107 -4.95 -21.20 -19.57
CA ASN A 107 -5.92 -21.70 -18.61
C ASN A 107 -6.92 -20.59 -18.30
N ASN A 108 -8.21 -20.84 -18.56
CA ASN A 108 -9.28 -19.87 -18.35
C ASN A 108 -9.38 -19.40 -16.89
N ASP A 109 -9.19 -20.29 -15.91
CA ASP A 109 -9.26 -19.92 -14.49
C ASP A 109 -8.14 -18.94 -14.12
N VAL A 110 -6.94 -19.16 -14.67
CA VAL A 110 -5.77 -18.28 -14.43
C VAL A 110 -5.95 -16.93 -15.14
N LEU A 111 -6.50 -16.96 -16.36
CA LEU A 111 -6.82 -15.76 -17.13
C LEU A 111 -7.87 -14.91 -16.40
N GLU A 112 -8.93 -15.53 -15.89
CA GLU A 112 -10.01 -14.85 -15.17
C GLU A 112 -9.46 -14.15 -13.91
N ILE A 113 -8.70 -14.86 -13.07
CA ILE A 113 -8.08 -14.29 -11.86
C ILE A 113 -7.15 -13.12 -12.22
N SER A 114 -6.34 -13.26 -13.27
CA SER A 114 -5.43 -12.19 -13.71
C SER A 114 -6.20 -10.95 -14.15
N LEU A 115 -7.27 -11.14 -14.94
CA LEU A 115 -8.10 -10.04 -15.42
C LEU A 115 -8.90 -9.35 -14.30
N GLU A 116 -9.46 -10.11 -13.36
CA GLU A 116 -10.15 -9.55 -12.18
C GLU A 116 -9.23 -8.63 -11.38
N ARG A 117 -8.00 -9.08 -11.10
CA ARG A 117 -6.99 -8.27 -10.40
C ARG A 117 -6.66 -6.98 -11.15
N LEU A 118 -6.60 -7.03 -12.49
CA LEU A 118 -6.33 -5.84 -13.30
C LEU A 118 -7.48 -4.85 -13.27
N ILE A 119 -8.72 -5.33 -13.30
CA ILE A 119 -9.90 -4.46 -13.18
C ILE A 119 -9.91 -3.75 -11.83
N GLU A 120 -9.62 -4.46 -10.74
CA GLU A 120 -9.52 -3.84 -9.42
C GLU A 120 -8.45 -2.75 -9.41
N LYS A 121 -7.26 -3.05 -9.95
CA LYS A 121 -6.16 -2.08 -10.07
C LYS A 121 -6.57 -0.84 -10.89
N ILE A 122 -7.22 -1.02 -12.03
CA ILE A 122 -7.73 0.07 -12.89
C ILE A 122 -8.78 0.88 -12.12
N GLY A 123 -9.72 0.21 -11.47
CA GLY A 123 -10.77 0.85 -10.67
C GLY A 123 -10.20 1.70 -9.54
N MET A 124 -9.20 1.21 -8.81
CA MET A 124 -8.53 1.96 -7.75
C MET A 124 -7.78 3.18 -8.30
N LYS A 125 -7.03 3.04 -9.41
CA LYS A 125 -6.35 4.17 -10.06
C LYS A 125 -7.34 5.24 -10.52
N GLN A 126 -8.46 4.83 -11.10
CA GLN A 126 -9.49 5.75 -11.59
C GLN A 126 -10.18 6.48 -10.42
N GLN A 127 -10.52 5.76 -9.35
CA GLN A 127 -11.05 6.39 -8.12
C GLN A 127 -10.06 7.39 -7.53
N LEU A 128 -8.77 7.06 -7.46
CA LEU A 128 -7.77 7.97 -6.92
C LEU A 128 -7.67 9.25 -7.76
N ARG A 129 -7.65 9.13 -9.10
CA ARG A 129 -7.66 10.29 -10.00
C ARG A 129 -8.92 11.14 -9.82
N GLU A 130 -10.11 10.52 -9.76
CA GLU A 130 -11.37 11.23 -9.50
C GLU A 130 -11.38 11.94 -8.14
N TYR A 131 -10.81 11.33 -7.11
CA TYR A 131 -10.67 11.95 -5.80
C TYR A 131 -9.74 13.16 -5.84
N THR A 132 -8.59 13.05 -6.52
CA THR A 132 -7.62 14.14 -6.70
C THR A 132 -8.23 15.30 -7.48
N GLU A 133 -8.84 15.04 -8.63
CA GLU A 133 -9.49 16.08 -9.46
C GLU A 133 -10.64 16.78 -8.72
N ASN A 134 -11.42 16.02 -7.93
CA ASN A 134 -12.46 16.60 -7.09
C ASN A 134 -11.90 17.48 -5.97
N LEU A 135 -10.79 17.07 -5.36
CA LEU A 135 -10.11 17.86 -4.34
C LEU A 135 -9.59 19.17 -4.92
N GLU A 136 -8.90 19.10 -6.06
CA GLU A 136 -8.36 20.29 -6.76
C GLU A 136 -9.47 21.29 -7.07
N ARG A 137 -10.57 20.82 -7.67
CA ARG A 137 -11.74 21.67 -7.97
C ARG A 137 -12.34 22.30 -6.72
N LEU A 138 -12.45 21.54 -5.62
CA LEU A 138 -13.04 22.04 -4.37
C LEU A 138 -12.13 23.08 -3.70
N VAL A 139 -10.81 22.87 -3.75
CA VAL A 139 -9.82 23.82 -3.23
C VAL A 139 -9.83 25.11 -4.05
N GLU A 140 -9.88 25.01 -5.38
CA GLU A 140 -10.00 26.17 -6.29
C GLU A 140 -11.27 26.99 -5.99
N GLU A 141 -12.44 26.34 -5.91
CA GLU A 141 -13.72 26.99 -5.62
C GLU A 141 -13.75 27.69 -4.25
N LYS A 142 -13.13 27.09 -3.23
CA LYS A 142 -13.09 27.65 -1.87
C LYS A 142 -12.08 28.78 -1.76
N THR A 143 -10.94 28.69 -2.43
CA THR A 143 -9.89 29.71 -2.44
C THR A 143 -10.38 30.98 -3.14
N GLN A 144 -11.06 30.84 -4.28
CA GLN A 144 -11.61 31.98 -5.02
C GLN A 144 -12.67 32.73 -4.19
N ARG A 145 -13.52 32.00 -3.45
CA ARG A 145 -14.51 32.60 -2.54
C ARG A 145 -13.88 33.39 -1.38
N ILE A 146 -12.75 32.91 -0.84
CA ILE A 146 -12.03 33.61 0.23
C ILE A 146 -11.46 34.94 -0.29
N VAL A 147 -10.85 34.93 -1.48
CA VAL A 147 -10.30 36.16 -2.10
C VAL A 147 -11.41 37.17 -2.40
N ASP A 148 -12.57 36.71 -2.86
CA ASP A 148 -13.72 37.59 -3.13
C ASP A 148 -14.32 38.17 -1.83
N LEU A 149 -14.28 37.44 -0.71
CA LEU A 149 -14.72 37.91 0.61
C LEU A 149 -13.70 38.84 1.30
N GLU A 150 -12.39 38.60 1.15
CA GLU A 150 -11.36 39.53 1.62
C GLU A 150 -11.47 40.88 0.90
N ARG A 151 -11.77 40.87 -0.41
CA ARG A 151 -12.10 42.08 -1.18
C ARG A 151 -13.35 42.78 -0.66
N GLN A 152 -14.38 42.06 -0.21
CA GLN A 152 -15.54 42.65 0.46
C GLN A 152 -15.21 43.19 1.86
N THR A 153 -14.21 42.63 2.55
CA THR A 153 -13.77 43.11 3.87
C THR A 153 -13.07 44.48 3.80
N ALA A 154 -12.60 44.90 2.61
CA ALA A 154 -12.19 46.29 2.35
C ALA A 154 -13.34 47.31 2.57
N ALA A 155 -14.60 46.87 2.56
CA ALA A 155 -15.76 47.71 2.91
C ALA A 155 -15.72 48.22 4.36
N SER A 156 -15.04 47.51 5.28
CA SER A 156 -14.90 47.97 6.68
C SER A 156 -14.04 49.23 6.81
N ARG A 157 -13.08 49.46 5.91
CA ARG A 157 -12.28 50.71 5.86
C ARG A 157 -13.02 51.84 5.14
N VAL A 158 -13.86 51.49 4.16
CA VAL A 158 -14.67 52.43 3.39
C VAL A 158 -15.84 52.98 4.20
N MET A 159 -16.43 52.19 5.11
CA MET A 159 -17.54 52.62 5.98
C MET A 159 -17.17 53.70 7.00
N GLU A 160 -15.95 53.69 7.54
CA GLU A 160 -15.47 54.75 8.45
C GLU A 160 -15.40 56.11 7.72
N GLY A 161 -14.99 56.10 6.44
CA GLY A 161 -14.99 57.28 5.57
C GLY A 161 -16.39 57.73 5.14
N LEU A 162 -17.30 56.79 4.89
CA LEU A 162 -18.69 57.07 4.51
C LEU A 162 -19.54 57.59 5.67
N SER A 163 -19.33 57.12 6.90
CA SER A 163 -20.08 57.57 8.08
C SER A 163 -19.91 59.07 8.34
N SER A 164 -18.69 59.58 8.18
CA SER A 164 -18.40 61.02 8.26
C SER A 164 -19.02 61.81 7.09
N ALA A 165 -19.01 61.25 5.88
CA ALA A 165 -19.61 61.85 4.69
C ALA A 165 -21.15 61.86 4.70
N LEU A 166 -21.77 60.85 5.31
CA LEU A 166 -23.23 60.69 5.44
C LEU A 166 -23.86 61.69 6.42
N THR A 167 -23.07 62.32 7.30
CA THR A 167 -23.52 63.46 8.14
C THR A 167 -24.15 64.56 7.29
N ASN A 168 -23.65 64.77 6.06
CA ASN A 168 -24.19 65.78 5.14
C ASN A 168 -25.48 65.31 4.44
N VAL A 169 -25.66 63.99 4.25
CA VAL A 169 -26.85 63.39 3.61
C VAL A 169 -28.00 63.26 4.61
N ALA A 170 -27.71 63.12 5.90
CA ALA A 170 -28.72 63.08 6.96
C ALA A 170 -29.50 64.40 7.13
N ASN A 171 -29.09 65.49 6.46
CA ASN A 171 -29.91 66.71 6.38
C ASN A 171 -31.04 66.61 5.34
N GLU A 172 -31.08 65.57 4.49
CA GLU A 172 -32.13 65.32 3.48
C GLU A 172 -33.23 64.37 3.98
N VAL A 173 -33.37 64.18 5.31
CA VAL A 173 -34.31 63.23 5.97
C VAL A 173 -35.80 63.51 5.66
N GLU A 174 -36.14 64.58 4.93
CA GLU A 174 -37.50 64.91 4.52
C GLU A 174 -37.92 64.44 3.11
N SER A 175 -37.01 63.86 2.30
CA SER A 175 -37.38 63.40 0.95
C SER A 175 -37.44 61.87 0.84
N GLU A 176 -38.57 61.32 0.38
CA GLU A 176 -38.77 59.87 0.14
C GLU A 176 -37.93 59.32 -1.03
N SER A 177 -37.02 60.11 -1.62
CA SER A 177 -36.23 59.74 -2.79
C SER A 177 -34.81 60.30 -2.66
N GLY A 178 -33.89 59.48 -2.18
CA GLY A 178 -32.48 59.85 -2.01
C GLY A 178 -31.60 58.65 -1.70
N LEU A 179 -30.27 58.88 -1.71
CA LEU A 179 -29.23 57.88 -1.45
C LEU A 179 -29.47 57.04 -0.18
N PHE A 180 -30.20 57.60 0.80
CA PHE A 180 -30.58 56.93 2.05
C PHE A 180 -31.25 55.56 1.85
N ASN A 181 -32.12 55.41 0.85
CA ASN A 181 -32.85 54.16 0.58
C ASN A 181 -32.11 53.18 -0.35
N GLU A 182 -31.05 53.63 -1.02
CA GLU A 182 -30.24 52.80 -1.94
C GLU A 182 -29.04 52.14 -1.24
N LEU A 183 -28.80 52.46 0.04
CA LEU A 183 -27.68 51.90 0.78
C LEU A 183 -27.88 50.40 1.05
N PRO A 184 -26.87 49.55 0.77
CA PRO A 184 -26.94 48.10 0.98
C PRO A 184 -26.69 47.70 2.44
N CYS A 185 -27.15 48.52 3.39
CA CYS A 185 -27.05 48.30 4.83
C CYS A 185 -28.29 48.84 5.55
N LEU A 186 -28.54 48.34 6.76
CA LEU A 186 -29.66 48.79 7.58
C LEU A 186 -29.29 50.15 8.16
N VAL A 187 -30.08 51.19 7.88
CA VAL A 187 -29.79 52.55 8.37
C VAL A 187 -30.98 53.07 9.16
N SER A 188 -30.70 53.64 10.33
CA SER A 188 -31.70 54.32 11.15
C SER A 188 -31.14 55.59 11.79
N VAL A 189 -32.02 56.52 12.11
CA VAL A 189 -31.69 57.80 12.74
C VAL A 189 -32.44 57.88 14.06
N HIS A 190 -31.75 58.33 15.10
CA HIS A 190 -32.28 58.38 16.45
C HIS A 190 -32.21 59.78 17.05
N ASN A 191 -33.22 60.16 17.81
CA ASN A 191 -33.23 61.41 18.57
C ASN A 191 -32.60 61.26 19.97
N ARG A 192 -32.44 62.38 20.68
CA ARG A 192 -31.89 62.43 22.05
C ARG A 192 -32.70 61.64 23.09
N ASN A 193 -33.99 61.39 22.83
CA ASN A 193 -34.86 60.54 23.65
C ASN A 193 -34.69 59.03 23.35
N GLN A 194 -33.72 58.68 22.50
CA GLN A 194 -33.44 57.32 22.03
C GLN A 194 -34.66 56.72 21.34
N GLU A 195 -35.29 57.47 20.44
CA GLU A 195 -36.37 56.99 19.57
C GLU A 195 -35.91 56.98 18.13
N ILE A 196 -36.31 55.96 17.37
CA ILE A 196 -36.04 55.84 15.95
C ILE A 196 -36.94 56.83 15.21
N VAL A 197 -36.37 57.87 14.63
CA VAL A 197 -37.13 58.92 13.91
C VAL A 197 -37.17 58.69 12.42
N ALA A 198 -36.17 57.99 11.87
CA ALA A 198 -36.15 57.62 10.46
C ALA A 198 -35.42 56.29 10.26
N ALA A 199 -35.76 55.56 9.20
CA ALA A 199 -35.10 54.32 8.81
C ALA A 199 -35.23 54.11 7.31
N ASN A 200 -34.22 53.50 6.68
CA ASN A 200 -34.22 53.27 5.25
C ASN A 200 -35.11 52.07 4.85
N ALA A 201 -35.39 51.93 3.55
CA ALA A 201 -36.24 50.87 3.02
C ALA A 201 -35.76 49.46 3.45
N LEU A 202 -34.45 49.19 3.37
CA LEU A 202 -33.87 47.90 3.75
C LEU A 202 -34.06 47.59 5.24
N PHE A 203 -33.93 48.59 6.12
CA PHE A 203 -34.24 48.44 7.55
C PHE A 203 -35.70 48.03 7.75
N LYS A 204 -36.64 48.73 7.10
CA LYS A 204 -38.08 48.45 7.24
C LYS A 204 -38.46 47.07 6.71
N GLU A 205 -37.84 46.64 5.62
CA GLU A 205 -38.08 45.33 5.01
C GLU A 205 -37.57 44.18 5.89
N ARG A 206 -36.36 44.32 6.46
CA ARG A 206 -35.70 43.26 7.23
C ARG A 206 -36.13 43.19 8.70
N LEU A 207 -36.30 44.34 9.34
CA LEU A 207 -36.62 44.39 10.77
C LEU A 207 -38.11 44.64 11.00
N GLY A 208 -38.73 45.53 10.23
CA GLY A 208 -40.12 45.95 10.40
C GLY A 208 -40.25 47.45 10.67
N HIS A 209 -41.43 47.88 11.12
CA HIS A 209 -41.79 49.29 11.32
C HIS A 209 -41.53 49.76 12.75
N PHE A 210 -40.26 50.02 13.07
CA PHE A 210 -39.85 50.52 14.40
C PHE A 210 -39.79 52.05 14.53
N ILE A 211 -40.39 52.82 13.61
CA ILE A 211 -40.38 54.29 13.70
C ILE A 211 -41.23 54.73 14.91
N GLY A 212 -40.68 55.58 15.76
CA GLY A 212 -41.27 56.04 17.01
C GLY A 212 -40.96 55.14 18.22
N GLU A 213 -40.46 53.92 17.98
CA GLU A 213 -40.06 53.01 19.04
C GLU A 213 -38.69 53.39 19.63
N LYS A 214 -38.41 52.86 20.83
CA LYS A 214 -37.11 53.08 21.47
C LYS A 214 -35.99 52.39 20.70
N SER A 215 -34.85 53.06 20.54
CA SER A 215 -33.67 52.56 19.83
C SER A 215 -33.19 51.18 20.30
N TYR A 216 -33.40 50.85 21.58
CA TYR A 216 -32.98 49.56 22.12
C TYR A 216 -33.95 48.40 21.81
N SER A 217 -35.16 48.67 21.34
CA SER A 217 -36.22 47.67 21.13
C SER A 217 -35.86 46.63 20.07
N ILE A 218 -35.03 47.03 19.10
CA ILE A 218 -34.53 46.15 18.04
C ILE A 218 -33.38 45.26 18.49
N PHE A 219 -32.81 45.45 19.69
CA PHE A 219 -31.66 44.67 20.17
C PHE A 219 -32.09 43.50 21.03
N GLU A 220 -31.47 42.33 20.81
CA GLU A 220 -31.76 41.13 21.57
C GLU A 220 -31.49 41.31 23.07
N GLY A 221 -32.46 40.91 23.91
CA GLY A 221 -32.32 40.87 25.36
C GLY A 221 -32.39 42.23 26.07
N ARG A 222 -32.82 43.30 25.38
CA ARG A 222 -32.85 44.67 25.95
C ARG A 222 -34.31 45.15 26.13
N GLY A 223 -34.77 45.23 27.39
CA GLY A 223 -36.19 45.44 27.73
C GLY A 223 -36.65 46.87 28.04
N ALA A 224 -36.04 47.57 29.01
CA ALA A 224 -36.65 48.81 29.56
C ALA A 224 -35.73 50.04 29.56
N GLU A 225 -34.44 49.88 29.83
CA GLU A 225 -33.45 50.94 29.67
C GLU A 225 -32.11 50.33 29.27
N CYS A 226 -31.66 50.64 28.06
CA CYS A 226 -30.35 50.20 27.65
C CYS A 226 -29.27 51.16 28.18
N VAL A 227 -28.53 50.73 29.20
CA VAL A 227 -27.39 51.47 29.75
C VAL A 227 -26.19 51.45 28.79
N ASP A 228 -26.07 50.40 27.98
CA ASP A 228 -24.91 50.13 27.13
C ASP A 228 -25.24 50.11 25.62
N CYS A 229 -26.15 50.99 25.17
CA CYS A 229 -26.53 51.11 23.76
C CYS A 229 -25.51 51.98 22.97
N PRO A 230 -25.08 51.56 21.77
CA PRO A 230 -24.22 52.38 20.90
C PRO A 230 -24.76 53.80 20.65
N VAL A 231 -26.06 53.94 20.42
CA VAL A 231 -26.73 55.24 20.21
C VAL A 231 -26.59 56.12 21.45
N ARG A 232 -26.92 55.61 22.64
CA ARG A 232 -26.79 56.34 23.90
C ARG A 232 -25.35 56.75 24.19
N LYS A 233 -24.38 55.85 23.97
CA LYS A 233 -22.95 56.15 24.11
C LYS A 233 -22.51 57.26 23.16
N THR A 234 -23.05 57.28 21.95
CA THR A 234 -22.77 58.35 20.96
C THR A 234 -23.27 59.69 21.45
N PHE A 235 -24.51 59.76 21.95
CA PHE A 235 -25.06 60.97 22.57
C PHE A 235 -24.26 61.42 23.80
N ALA A 236 -23.76 60.49 24.61
CA ALA A 236 -23.01 60.81 25.82
C ALA A 236 -21.57 61.28 25.54
N THR A 237 -20.93 60.74 24.49
CA THR A 237 -19.51 60.99 24.20
C THR A 237 -19.29 62.01 23.08
N GLY A 238 -20.31 62.27 22.25
CA GLY A 238 -20.19 63.04 21.02
C GLY A 238 -19.31 62.39 19.95
N LYS A 239 -19.01 61.09 20.10
CA LYS A 239 -18.14 60.33 19.19
C LYS A 239 -18.85 59.08 18.71
N GLY A 240 -18.66 58.75 17.44
CA GLY A 240 -19.18 57.51 16.87
C GLY A 240 -18.69 56.27 17.59
N GLN A 241 -19.52 55.24 17.63
CA GLN A 241 -19.27 53.97 18.31
C GLN A 241 -19.25 52.82 17.31
N ARG A 242 -18.62 51.72 17.72
CA ARG A 242 -18.63 50.46 16.98
C ARG A 242 -18.89 49.31 17.95
N SER A 243 -19.87 48.48 17.64
CA SER A 243 -20.11 47.25 18.40
C SER A 243 -20.62 46.12 17.49
N LYS A 244 -20.56 44.90 18.01
CA LYS A 244 -21.21 43.73 17.40
C LYS A 244 -22.44 43.42 18.22
N GLU A 245 -23.59 43.31 17.58
CA GLU A 245 -24.89 43.20 18.23
C GLU A 245 -25.75 42.19 17.48
N ILE A 246 -26.88 41.82 18.09
CA ILE A 246 -27.91 41.00 17.44
C ILE A 246 -29.18 41.82 17.40
N LEU A 247 -29.68 42.09 16.19
CA LEU A 247 -30.97 42.72 15.99
C LEU A 247 -32.06 41.65 15.90
N VAL A 248 -33.25 41.97 16.38
CA VAL A 248 -34.42 41.09 16.35
C VAL A 248 -35.51 41.78 15.53
N SER A 249 -35.97 41.12 14.47
CA SER A 249 -37.08 41.63 13.65
C SER A 249 -38.43 41.46 14.35
N GLU A 250 -39.48 42.11 13.84
CA GLU A 250 -40.85 41.98 14.36
C GLU A 250 -41.36 40.54 14.36
N ILE A 251 -40.89 39.72 13.43
CA ILE A 251 -41.23 38.28 13.34
C ILE A 251 -40.32 37.39 14.19
N GLY A 252 -39.39 37.98 14.96
CA GLY A 252 -38.47 37.27 15.86
C GLY A 252 -37.21 36.71 15.20
N GLU A 253 -36.89 37.10 13.96
CA GLU A 253 -35.64 36.70 13.29
C GLU A 253 -34.44 37.39 13.93
N ARG A 254 -33.38 36.63 14.22
CA ARG A 254 -32.14 37.13 14.84
C ARG A 254 -31.10 37.43 13.77
N ILE A 255 -30.72 38.69 13.63
CA ILE A 255 -29.79 39.17 12.62
C ILE A 255 -28.51 39.65 13.31
N PRO A 256 -27.39 38.91 13.26
CA PRO A 256 -26.12 39.38 13.78
C PRO A 256 -25.61 40.55 12.93
N VAL A 257 -25.31 41.68 13.55
CA VAL A 257 -24.86 42.89 12.86
C VAL A 257 -23.58 43.47 13.45
N SER A 258 -22.83 44.18 12.61
CA SER A 258 -21.85 45.17 13.08
C SER A 258 -22.50 46.55 13.04
N VAL A 259 -22.66 47.17 14.21
CA VAL A 259 -23.28 48.48 14.37
C VAL A 259 -22.22 49.57 14.38
N TYR A 260 -22.45 50.62 13.60
CA TYR A 260 -21.68 51.84 13.58
C TYR A 260 -22.60 53.01 13.84
N THR A 261 -22.22 53.89 14.77
CA THR A 261 -22.98 55.11 15.04
C THR A 261 -22.18 56.34 14.71
N ALA A 262 -22.85 57.41 14.27
CA ALA A 262 -22.25 58.72 14.06
C ALA A 262 -23.13 59.85 14.58
N PRO A 263 -22.55 60.87 15.23
CA PRO A 263 -23.26 62.05 15.70
C PRO A 263 -23.63 62.99 14.54
N ILE A 264 -24.87 63.45 14.48
CA ILE A 264 -25.35 64.48 13.55
C ILE A 264 -25.63 65.75 14.36
N HIS A 265 -25.00 66.85 13.95
CA HIS A 265 -25.13 68.15 14.62
C HIS A 265 -26.11 69.05 13.86
N ASN A 266 -26.89 69.84 14.59
CA ASN A 266 -27.78 70.84 14.02
C ASN A 266 -26.98 72.07 13.48
N THR A 267 -27.69 73.05 12.91
CA THR A 267 -27.08 74.28 12.37
C THR A 267 -26.39 75.14 13.42
N GLU A 268 -26.67 74.94 14.71
CA GLU A 268 -26.04 75.63 15.84
C GLU A 268 -24.80 74.86 16.37
N GLY A 269 -24.49 73.70 15.79
CA GLY A 269 -23.35 72.86 16.17
C GLY A 269 -23.62 71.94 17.37
N GLU A 270 -24.87 71.85 17.83
CA GLU A 270 -25.27 70.95 18.91
C GLU A 270 -25.64 69.56 18.38
N LEU A 271 -25.30 68.51 19.13
CA LEU A 271 -25.65 67.12 18.80
C LEU A 271 -27.16 66.90 18.95
N ASP A 272 -27.85 66.70 17.83
CA ASP A 272 -29.31 66.59 17.77
C ASP A 272 -29.76 65.15 17.48
N LEU A 273 -29.11 64.49 16.51
CA LEU A 273 -29.45 63.15 16.06
C LEU A 273 -28.22 62.22 16.06
N VAL A 274 -28.46 60.91 16.06
CA VAL A 274 -27.44 59.88 15.83
C VAL A 274 -27.85 59.02 14.65
N LEU A 275 -26.97 58.90 13.67
CA LEU A 275 -27.08 57.93 12.58
C LEU A 275 -26.56 56.58 13.07
N GLU A 276 -27.34 55.53 12.90
CA GLU A 276 -26.92 54.14 13.10
C GLU A 276 -26.91 53.41 11.76
N ILE A 277 -25.79 52.75 11.47
CA ILE A 277 -25.59 51.89 10.31
C ILE A 277 -25.29 50.49 10.83
N SER A 278 -26.15 49.55 10.49
CA SER A 278 -26.07 48.16 10.91
C SER A 278 -25.83 47.28 9.67
N VAL A 279 -24.67 46.62 9.64
CA VAL A 279 -24.26 45.71 8.56
C VAL A 279 -24.59 44.28 8.96
N ASP A 280 -25.40 43.59 8.16
CA ASP A 280 -25.75 42.18 8.35
C ASP A 280 -24.50 41.29 8.17
N MET A 281 -24.24 40.44 9.17
CA MET A 281 -23.10 39.54 9.24
C MET A 281 -23.50 38.06 9.10
N THR A 282 -24.77 37.76 8.79
CA THR A 282 -25.33 36.40 8.76
C THR A 282 -24.57 35.50 7.78
N GLU A 283 -24.42 35.95 6.53
CA GLU A 283 -23.73 35.17 5.50
C GLU A 283 -22.24 35.00 5.82
N LEU A 284 -21.59 36.02 6.37
CA LEU A 284 -20.19 35.95 6.79
C LEU A 284 -19.98 34.96 7.93
N ALA A 285 -20.88 34.94 8.92
CA ALA A 285 -20.81 34.02 10.04
C ALA A 285 -20.95 32.55 9.58
N ARG A 286 -21.93 32.28 8.70
CA ARG A 286 -22.13 30.95 8.11
C ARG A 286 -20.91 30.48 7.32
N LEU A 287 -20.36 31.34 6.45
CA LEU A 287 -19.20 30.99 5.63
C LEU A 287 -17.95 30.74 6.48
N LYS A 288 -17.77 31.50 7.56
CA LYS A 288 -16.67 31.28 8.51
C LYS A 288 -16.80 29.92 9.21
N GLU A 289 -18.01 29.54 9.61
CA GLU A 289 -18.28 28.24 10.24
C GLU A 289 -18.12 27.07 9.27
N GLU A 290 -18.58 27.23 8.02
CA GLU A 290 -18.35 26.26 6.95
C GLU A 290 -16.85 26.08 6.65
N LEU A 291 -16.07 27.19 6.62
CA LEU A 291 -14.62 27.15 6.44
C LEU A 291 -13.93 26.43 7.59
N LEU A 292 -14.27 26.76 8.84
CA LEU A 292 -13.69 26.13 10.03
C LEU A 292 -13.98 24.62 10.04
N THR A 293 -15.22 24.24 9.71
CA THR A 293 -15.63 22.84 9.64
C THR A 293 -14.90 22.10 8.51
N THR A 294 -14.72 22.75 7.37
CA THR A 294 -13.96 22.21 6.23
C THR A 294 -12.49 22.02 6.59
N GLN A 295 -11.85 23.01 7.22
CA GLN A 295 -10.47 22.92 7.69
C GLN A 295 -10.29 21.79 8.71
N LEU A 296 -11.17 21.69 9.71
CA LEU A 296 -11.14 20.62 10.71
C LEU A 296 -11.34 19.24 10.05
N LYS A 297 -12.20 19.14 9.04
CA LYS A 297 -12.39 17.89 8.29
C LYS A 297 -11.12 17.47 7.55
N PHE A 298 -10.47 18.40 6.84
CA PHE A 298 -9.21 18.12 6.14
C PHE A 298 -8.10 17.72 7.10
N GLN A 299 -7.93 18.44 8.21
CA GLN A 299 -6.92 18.13 9.21
C GLN A 299 -7.12 16.72 9.79
N ARG A 300 -8.36 16.30 10.08
CA ARG A 300 -8.63 14.92 10.51
C ARG A 300 -8.30 13.88 9.45
N LEU A 301 -8.65 14.13 8.19
CA LEU A 301 -8.34 13.19 7.10
C LEU A 301 -6.84 13.03 6.92
N PHE A 302 -6.10 14.14 7.00
CA PHE A 302 -4.64 14.15 6.96
C PHE A 302 -4.04 13.34 8.12
N ASP A 303 -4.50 13.59 9.35
CA ASP A 303 -3.99 12.91 10.56
C ASP A 303 -4.38 11.43 10.66
N GLU A 304 -5.54 11.02 10.15
CA GLU A 304 -5.98 9.62 10.19
C GLU A 304 -5.51 8.79 8.98
N ALA A 305 -4.77 9.38 8.05
CA ALA A 305 -4.26 8.65 6.89
C ALA A 305 -3.33 7.50 7.33
N PRO A 306 -3.51 6.26 6.82
CA PRO A 306 -2.75 5.09 7.23
C PRO A 306 -1.36 5.02 6.56
N CYS A 307 -0.73 6.17 6.32
CA CYS A 307 0.61 6.30 5.74
C CYS A 307 1.32 7.50 6.38
N TYR A 308 2.63 7.59 6.19
CA TYR A 308 3.40 8.77 6.58
C TYR A 308 3.14 9.86 5.54
N ILE A 309 2.74 11.06 5.99
CA ILE A 309 2.60 12.21 5.10
C ILE A 309 3.45 13.35 5.64
N SER A 310 4.27 13.95 4.77
CA SER A 310 5.00 15.18 5.05
C SER A 310 4.86 16.16 3.89
N VAL A 311 4.76 17.44 4.20
CA VAL A 311 4.71 18.53 3.24
C VAL A 311 6.01 19.30 3.34
N GLN A 312 6.75 19.43 2.25
CA GLN A 312 8.02 20.16 2.20
C GLN A 312 7.92 21.44 1.38
N ASN A 313 8.67 22.44 1.83
CA ASN A 313 8.91 23.67 1.10
C ASN A 313 9.93 23.44 -0.04
N PRO A 314 10.07 24.38 -0.99
CA PRO A 314 11.05 24.27 -2.07
C PRO A 314 12.51 24.21 -1.61
N ASP A 315 12.80 24.64 -0.38
CA ASP A 315 14.10 24.52 0.28
C ASP A 315 14.25 23.20 1.07
N LEU A 316 13.34 22.25 0.85
CA LEU A 316 13.28 20.92 1.48
C LEU A 316 13.08 20.92 3.00
N THR A 317 12.69 22.06 3.58
CA THR A 317 12.23 22.12 4.97
C THR A 317 10.83 21.55 5.10
N ILE A 318 10.59 20.76 6.15
CA ILE A 318 9.29 20.16 6.42
C ILE A 318 8.36 21.23 7.00
N ALA A 319 7.28 21.54 6.29
CA ALA A 319 6.26 22.48 6.72
C ALA A 319 5.23 21.84 7.65
N GLU A 320 4.71 20.67 7.27
CA GLU A 320 3.65 19.96 7.99
C GLU A 320 3.83 18.45 7.89
N VAL A 321 3.37 17.71 8.91
CA VAL A 321 3.39 16.24 8.92
C VAL A 321 2.14 15.70 9.61
N ASN A 322 1.67 14.52 9.20
CA ASN A 322 0.48 13.90 9.80
C ASN A 322 0.80 13.18 11.11
N ARG A 323 -0.25 12.87 11.90
CA ARG A 323 -0.13 12.12 13.17
C ARG A 323 0.77 10.89 13.07
N ARG A 324 0.59 10.04 12.05
CA ARG A 324 1.38 8.82 11.88
C ARG A 324 2.88 9.11 11.68
N PHE A 325 3.22 10.17 10.93
CA PHE A 325 4.61 10.63 10.81
C PHE A 325 5.15 11.13 12.15
N LYS A 326 4.37 11.90 12.92
CA LYS A 326 4.79 12.44 14.23
C LYS A 326 5.10 11.36 15.26
N GLU A 327 4.37 10.24 15.23
CA GLU A 327 4.55 9.12 16.16
C GLU A 327 5.95 8.50 16.03
N ASP A 328 6.46 8.34 14.81
CA ASP A 328 7.76 7.73 14.53
C ASP A 328 8.91 8.75 14.38
N PHE A 329 8.59 9.99 13.99
CA PHE A 329 9.56 11.07 13.78
C PHE A 329 9.11 12.36 14.51
N PRO A 330 9.29 12.44 15.84
CA PRO A 330 8.94 13.63 16.60
C PRO A 330 9.82 14.83 16.21
N ASP A 331 9.26 16.04 16.31
CA ASP A 331 9.94 17.32 16.05
C ASP A 331 10.47 17.49 14.60
N ALA A 332 9.77 16.91 13.61
CA ALA A 332 10.13 17.01 12.19
C ALA A 332 9.86 18.39 11.55
N GLU A 333 8.81 19.09 11.99
CA GLU A 333 8.39 20.39 11.43
C GLU A 333 9.49 21.46 11.61
N GLY A 334 9.79 22.21 10.55
CA GLY A 334 10.81 23.24 10.50
C GLY A 334 12.24 22.74 10.28
N ARG A 335 12.46 21.41 10.27
CA ARG A 335 13.76 20.81 9.97
C ARG A 335 13.86 20.43 8.50
N HIS A 336 15.09 20.29 8.01
CA HIS A 336 15.33 19.82 6.64
C HIS A 336 15.06 18.31 6.56
N CYS A 337 14.49 17.84 5.45
CA CYS A 337 14.01 16.45 5.36
C CYS A 337 15.14 15.42 5.55
N ASP A 338 16.35 15.68 5.08
CA ASP A 338 17.52 14.81 5.27
C ASP A 338 17.97 14.68 6.74
N GLU A 339 17.76 15.70 7.57
CA GLU A 339 18.05 15.70 8.99
C GLU A 339 17.05 14.89 9.80
N VAL A 340 15.81 14.79 9.32
CA VAL A 340 14.74 14.01 9.95
C VAL A 340 14.83 12.54 9.54
N HIS A 341 15.15 12.28 8.28
CA HIS A 341 15.40 10.93 7.75
C HIS A 341 16.82 10.41 8.06
N GLN A 342 17.45 10.87 9.15
CA GLN A 342 18.85 10.62 9.58
C GLN A 342 19.23 9.15 9.87
N TYR A 343 18.56 8.19 9.25
CA TYR A 343 18.97 6.78 9.14
C TYR A 343 19.56 6.42 7.76
N CYS A 344 19.48 7.30 6.75
CA CYS A 344 20.01 7.02 5.40
C CYS A 344 21.47 7.47 5.16
N GLY A 345 22.11 8.22 6.07
CA GLY A 345 23.57 8.45 6.08
C GLY A 345 24.21 9.14 4.86
N ALA A 346 23.44 9.52 3.84
CA ALA A 346 23.89 10.22 2.64
C ALA A 346 22.71 11.00 2.01
N PRO A 347 22.96 12.11 1.28
CA PRO A 347 21.93 12.77 0.49
C PRO A 347 21.26 11.75 -0.44
N CYS A 348 19.93 11.83 -0.55
CA CYS A 348 19.15 10.94 -1.40
C CYS A 348 19.75 10.94 -2.82
N HIS A 349 20.23 9.77 -3.29
CA HIS A 349 20.90 9.66 -4.58
C HIS A 349 19.95 9.99 -5.75
N GLU A 350 18.63 9.98 -5.51
CA GLU A 350 17.55 10.52 -6.36
C GLU A 350 16.41 11.02 -5.47
N CYS A 351 16.34 12.33 -5.23
CA CYS A 351 15.28 12.92 -4.39
C CYS A 351 13.99 13.13 -5.21
N LEU A 352 12.92 12.39 -4.87
CA LEU A 352 11.62 12.54 -5.53
C LEU A 352 11.01 13.94 -5.35
N VAL A 353 11.21 14.54 -4.19
CA VAL A 353 10.74 15.90 -3.90
C VAL A 353 11.40 16.91 -4.83
N THR A 354 12.72 16.85 -5.00
CA THR A 354 13.44 17.72 -5.95
C THR A 354 12.96 17.50 -7.37
N LYS A 355 12.78 16.25 -7.80
CA LYS A 355 12.28 15.94 -9.15
C LYS A 355 10.89 16.53 -9.40
N THR A 356 10.00 16.40 -8.42
CA THR A 356 8.65 16.99 -8.43
C THR A 356 8.69 18.51 -8.47
N LEU A 357 9.63 19.15 -7.78
CA LEU A 357 9.83 20.61 -7.83
C LEU A 357 10.33 21.05 -9.21
N GLU A 358 11.12 20.22 -9.90
CA GLU A 358 11.72 20.53 -11.20
C GLU A 358 10.74 20.39 -12.36
N ASP A 359 9.99 19.30 -12.43
CA ASP A 359 9.07 19.02 -13.55
C ASP A 359 7.59 19.32 -13.24
N GLY A 360 7.22 19.39 -11.96
CA GLY A 360 5.85 19.62 -11.54
C GLY A 360 4.92 18.43 -11.75
N GLU A 361 5.45 17.24 -11.94
CA GLU A 361 4.66 16.00 -12.07
C GLU A 361 4.74 15.18 -10.78
N SER A 362 3.75 14.31 -10.57
CA SER A 362 3.83 13.34 -9.47
C SER A 362 4.81 12.22 -9.80
N HIS A 363 5.60 11.80 -8.82
CA HIS A 363 6.53 10.70 -8.95
C HIS A 363 6.29 9.65 -7.88
N GLN A 364 6.73 8.44 -8.14
CA GLN A 364 6.75 7.36 -7.16
C GLN A 364 8.01 6.52 -7.28
N MET A 365 8.45 5.96 -6.17
CA MET A 365 9.59 5.04 -6.10
C MET A 365 9.44 4.10 -4.92
N GLU A 366 9.88 2.87 -5.12
CA GLU A 366 10.07 1.92 -4.02
C GLU A 366 11.51 2.04 -3.50
N THR A 367 11.66 2.12 -2.18
CA THR A 367 12.96 2.15 -1.53
C THR A 367 12.94 1.34 -0.24
N VAL A 368 14.12 0.99 0.26
CA VAL A 368 14.28 0.34 1.56
C VAL A 368 14.78 1.36 2.55
N VAL A 369 14.04 1.54 3.65
CA VAL A 369 14.47 2.40 4.76
C VAL A 369 14.80 1.54 5.96
N THR A 370 15.81 1.94 6.72
CA THR A 370 16.13 1.33 8.01
C THR A 370 15.48 2.16 9.12
N THR A 371 14.64 1.54 9.94
CA THR A 371 13.96 2.19 11.07
C THR A 371 14.92 2.49 12.22
N ALA A 372 14.46 3.30 13.18
CA ALA A 372 15.20 3.57 14.43
C ALA A 372 15.57 2.31 15.24
N ALA A 373 14.78 1.25 15.11
CA ALA A 373 15.03 -0.05 15.74
C ALA A 373 16.05 -0.92 14.96
N GLY A 374 16.53 -0.46 13.80
CA GLY A 374 17.44 -1.20 12.91
C GLY A 374 16.74 -2.17 11.97
N GLU A 375 15.41 -2.10 11.84
CA GLU A 375 14.64 -2.97 10.94
C GLU A 375 14.60 -2.38 9.53
N ASN A 376 14.76 -3.23 8.50
CA ASN A 376 14.59 -2.80 7.12
C ASN A 376 13.12 -2.92 6.71
N LYS A 377 12.55 -1.83 6.22
CA LYS A 377 11.18 -1.74 5.70
C LYS A 377 11.19 -1.36 4.23
N ASN A 378 10.37 -2.04 3.44
CA ASN A 378 10.11 -1.64 2.05
C ASN A 378 9.05 -0.55 2.06
N ILE A 379 9.38 0.61 1.53
CA ILE A 379 8.50 1.78 1.51
C ILE A 379 8.23 2.18 0.06
N LEU A 380 6.95 2.37 -0.27
CA LEU A 380 6.52 3.08 -1.46
C LEU A 380 6.42 4.56 -1.14
N VAL A 381 7.26 5.37 -1.77
CA VAL A 381 7.30 6.83 -1.63
C VAL A 381 6.60 7.44 -2.84
N TRP A 382 5.66 8.34 -2.59
CA TRP A 382 4.95 9.14 -3.59
C TRP A 382 5.22 10.62 -3.33
N SER A 383 5.47 11.40 -4.38
CA SER A 383 5.59 12.86 -4.28
C SER A 383 4.61 13.54 -5.23
N ALA A 384 3.96 14.60 -4.74
CA ALA A 384 2.98 15.37 -5.51
C ALA A 384 3.16 16.88 -5.26
N PRO A 385 3.09 17.72 -6.32
CA PRO A 385 3.22 19.16 -6.17
C PRO A 385 1.94 19.77 -5.59
N ILE A 386 2.09 20.67 -4.63
CA ILE A 386 1.02 21.54 -4.14
C ILE A 386 1.17 22.87 -4.85
N ARG A 387 0.12 23.28 -5.57
CA ARG A 387 0.10 24.50 -6.39
C ARG A 387 -0.77 25.57 -5.75
N ASN A 388 -0.40 26.83 -5.97
CA ASN A 388 -1.30 27.95 -5.70
C ASN A 388 -2.30 28.18 -6.85
N ALA A 389 -3.23 29.11 -6.66
CA ALA A 389 -4.24 29.50 -7.66
C ALA A 389 -3.65 30.04 -8.99
N PHE A 390 -2.34 30.33 -9.05
CA PHE A 390 -1.65 30.74 -10.27
C PHE A 390 -0.91 29.56 -10.95
N GLY A 391 -1.09 28.33 -10.45
CA GLY A 391 -0.45 27.12 -10.97
C GLY A 391 1.01 26.92 -10.56
N ALA A 392 1.59 27.86 -9.78
CA ALA A 392 2.97 27.75 -9.33
C ALA A 392 3.07 26.78 -8.14
N ILE A 393 4.09 25.92 -8.15
CA ILE A 393 4.37 24.97 -7.08
C ILE A 393 4.82 25.75 -5.85
N THR A 394 4.05 25.66 -4.76
CA THR A 394 4.39 26.29 -3.49
C THR A 394 5.09 25.32 -2.55
N GLN A 395 4.70 24.05 -2.59
CA GLN A 395 5.19 22.99 -1.70
C GLN A 395 5.08 21.64 -2.43
N VAL A 396 5.68 20.60 -1.87
CA VAL A 396 5.52 19.22 -2.31
C VAL A 396 5.01 18.40 -1.16
N MET A 397 4.04 17.53 -1.41
CA MET A 397 3.59 16.52 -0.48
C MET A 397 4.33 15.22 -0.78
N GLU A 398 4.96 14.63 0.22
CA GLU A 398 5.52 13.28 0.18
C GLU A 398 4.66 12.36 1.04
N MET A 399 4.30 11.21 0.47
CA MET A 399 3.59 10.14 1.16
C MET A 399 4.43 8.88 1.12
N SER A 400 4.56 8.20 2.26
CA SER A 400 5.38 6.99 2.40
C SER A 400 4.55 5.87 3.04
N THR A 401 4.42 4.74 2.33
CA THR A 401 3.62 3.58 2.77
C THR A 401 4.50 2.35 2.94
N ASP A 402 4.37 1.66 4.08
CA ASP A 402 5.03 0.38 4.33
C ASP A 402 4.38 -0.73 3.51
N ILE A 403 5.13 -1.26 2.54
CA ILE A 403 4.72 -2.35 1.65
C ILE A 403 5.46 -3.65 1.99
N THR A 404 6.10 -3.74 3.15
CA THR A 404 6.96 -4.89 3.52
C THR A 404 6.22 -6.21 3.47
N GLU A 405 4.99 -6.29 4.02
CA GLU A 405 4.19 -7.51 3.97
C GLU A 405 3.74 -7.87 2.55
N ILE A 406 3.32 -6.87 1.77
CA ILE A 406 2.93 -7.05 0.36
C ILE A 406 4.11 -7.62 -0.44
N ARG A 407 5.32 -7.07 -0.23
CA ARG A 407 6.53 -7.52 -0.92
C ARG A 407 6.94 -8.93 -0.49
N ARG A 408 6.88 -9.24 0.81
CA ARG A 408 7.08 -10.62 1.31
C ARG A 408 6.11 -11.61 0.68
N LEU A 409 4.83 -11.26 0.57
CA LEU A 409 3.82 -12.12 -0.06
C LEU A 409 4.09 -12.32 -1.56
N GLN A 410 4.47 -11.26 -2.28
CA GLN A 410 4.85 -11.34 -3.69
C GLN A 410 6.11 -12.18 -3.92
N ASP A 411 7.13 -12.02 -3.08
CA ASP A 411 8.36 -12.85 -3.13
C ASP A 411 8.04 -14.32 -2.84
N HIS A 412 7.14 -14.57 -1.89
CA HIS A 412 6.67 -15.92 -1.56
C HIS A 412 5.91 -16.54 -2.73
N LEU A 413 4.99 -15.80 -3.36
CA LEU A 413 4.25 -16.24 -4.55
C LEU A 413 5.18 -16.48 -5.74
N THR A 414 6.16 -15.61 -5.96
CA THR A 414 7.16 -15.75 -7.03
C THR A 414 8.00 -17.00 -6.81
N SER A 415 8.44 -17.22 -5.57
CA SER A 415 9.17 -18.43 -5.17
C SER A 415 8.33 -19.70 -5.39
N LEU A 416 7.04 -19.65 -5.04
CA LEU A 416 6.09 -20.74 -5.25
C LEU A 416 5.81 -20.97 -6.75
N GLY A 417 5.74 -19.92 -7.56
CA GLY A 417 5.57 -20.01 -9.01
C GLY A 417 6.78 -20.66 -9.70
N ILE A 418 8.00 -20.23 -9.34
CA ILE A 418 9.25 -20.86 -9.80
C ILE A 418 9.30 -22.32 -9.36
N MET A 419 8.87 -22.61 -8.12
CA MET A 419 8.78 -23.96 -7.58
C MET A 419 7.82 -24.84 -8.39
N LEU A 420 6.62 -24.34 -8.72
CA LEU A 420 5.64 -25.09 -9.51
C LEU A 420 6.17 -25.43 -10.92
N GLY A 421 6.87 -24.49 -11.55
CA GLY A 421 7.45 -24.66 -12.87
C GLY A 421 8.51 -25.77 -12.93
N SER A 422 9.49 -25.72 -12.03
CA SER A 422 10.56 -26.74 -11.98
C SER A 422 10.06 -28.10 -11.48
N MET A 423 9.10 -28.12 -10.56
CA MET A 423 8.43 -29.35 -10.10
C MET A 423 7.66 -30.02 -11.22
N SER A 424 6.91 -29.25 -12.01
CA SER A 424 6.17 -29.78 -13.15
C SER A 424 7.12 -30.47 -14.14
N HIS A 425 8.29 -29.88 -14.38
CA HIS A 425 9.35 -30.51 -15.18
C HIS A 425 9.89 -31.80 -14.53
N GLY A 426 10.11 -31.80 -13.22
CA GLY A 426 10.54 -32.98 -12.45
C GLY A 426 9.53 -34.13 -12.49
N VAL A 427 8.25 -33.82 -12.28
CA VAL A 427 7.13 -34.78 -12.36
C VAL A 427 7.02 -35.35 -13.76
N LYS A 428 7.06 -34.51 -14.80
CA LYS A 428 7.06 -34.96 -16.21
C LYS A 428 8.20 -35.94 -16.49
N GLY A 429 9.39 -35.67 -15.98
CA GLY A 429 10.54 -36.57 -16.09
C GLY A 429 10.31 -37.94 -15.42
N MET A 430 9.70 -37.95 -14.23
CA MET A 430 9.38 -39.19 -13.52
C MET A 430 8.26 -39.99 -14.19
N LEU A 431 7.22 -39.32 -14.71
CA LEU A 431 6.16 -39.96 -15.47
C LEU A 431 6.70 -40.58 -16.77
N THR A 432 7.58 -39.87 -17.47
CA THR A 432 8.25 -40.41 -18.68
C THR A 432 9.09 -41.65 -18.36
N ALA A 433 9.79 -41.66 -17.21
CA ALA A 433 10.57 -42.82 -16.76
C ALA A 433 9.66 -43.99 -16.35
N LEU A 434 8.50 -43.70 -15.74
CA LEU A 434 7.49 -44.69 -15.39
C LEU A 434 6.91 -45.35 -16.64
N ASP A 435 6.54 -44.57 -17.66
CA ASP A 435 6.07 -45.07 -18.96
C ASP A 435 7.12 -45.96 -19.62
N GLY A 436 8.39 -45.54 -19.60
CA GLY A 436 9.49 -46.36 -20.08
C GLY A 436 9.66 -47.68 -19.32
N GLY A 437 9.44 -47.66 -18.00
CA GLY A 437 9.41 -48.86 -17.15
C GLY A 437 8.27 -49.81 -17.51
N ILE A 438 7.04 -49.28 -17.66
CA ILE A 438 5.86 -50.06 -18.06
C ILE A 438 6.06 -50.67 -19.45
N TYR A 439 6.55 -49.89 -20.42
CA TYR A 439 6.85 -50.40 -21.76
C TYR A 439 7.89 -51.53 -21.74
N ARG A 440 8.95 -51.39 -20.92
CA ARG A 440 9.96 -52.45 -20.74
C ARG A 440 9.36 -53.70 -20.10
N LEU A 441 8.45 -53.54 -19.14
CA LEU A 441 7.73 -54.62 -18.49
C LEU A 441 6.90 -55.41 -19.52
N GLU A 442 6.06 -54.72 -20.31
CA GLU A 442 5.26 -55.35 -21.37
C GLU A 442 6.14 -56.03 -22.42
N SER A 443 7.25 -55.40 -22.81
CA SER A 443 8.21 -56.00 -23.75
C SER A 443 8.88 -57.23 -23.16
N GLY A 444 9.20 -57.24 -21.86
CA GLY A 444 9.78 -58.39 -21.17
C GLY A 444 8.78 -59.55 -21.11
N MET A 445 7.52 -59.27 -20.78
CA MET A 445 6.44 -60.26 -20.79
C MET A 445 6.21 -60.86 -22.18
N ARG A 446 6.15 -60.03 -23.23
CA ARG A 446 5.99 -60.51 -24.62
C ARG A 446 7.14 -61.41 -25.11
N LYS A 447 8.35 -61.19 -24.58
CA LYS A 447 9.56 -61.93 -24.97
C LYS A 447 9.94 -63.03 -23.97
N GLU A 448 9.12 -63.25 -22.95
CA GLU A 448 9.38 -64.19 -21.84
C GLU A 448 10.77 -64.02 -21.21
N ASP A 449 11.20 -62.76 -21.04
CA ASP A 449 12.52 -62.40 -20.47
C ASP A 449 12.37 -62.01 -18.98
N PRO A 450 12.70 -62.91 -18.03
CA PRO A 450 12.48 -62.69 -16.62
C PRO A 450 13.39 -61.60 -16.02
N GLU A 451 14.62 -61.45 -16.52
CA GLU A 451 15.54 -60.42 -16.05
C GLU A 451 15.02 -59.03 -16.43
N LYS A 452 14.52 -58.89 -17.67
CA LYS A 452 13.96 -57.63 -18.15
C LYS A 452 12.70 -57.25 -17.39
N ILE A 453 11.86 -58.22 -17.03
CA ILE A 453 10.67 -58.02 -16.18
C ILE A 453 11.09 -57.53 -14.80
N ALA A 454 12.06 -58.20 -14.15
CA ALA A 454 12.52 -57.83 -12.82
C ALA A 454 13.10 -56.40 -12.78
N GLN A 455 13.96 -56.05 -13.74
CA GLN A 455 14.51 -54.69 -13.86
C GLN A 455 13.44 -53.63 -14.13
N ALA A 456 12.46 -53.95 -14.97
CA ALA A 456 11.36 -53.03 -15.27
C ALA A 456 10.48 -52.79 -14.04
N MET A 457 10.16 -53.85 -13.29
CA MET A 457 9.37 -53.76 -12.06
C MET A 457 10.09 -52.94 -10.98
N GLU A 458 11.40 -53.11 -10.84
CA GLU A 458 12.20 -52.31 -9.90
C GLU A 458 12.22 -50.82 -10.28
N THR A 459 12.31 -50.53 -11.58
CA THR A 459 12.23 -49.15 -12.10
C THR A 459 10.87 -48.53 -11.77
N VAL A 460 9.79 -49.24 -12.04
CA VAL A 460 8.41 -48.80 -11.74
C VAL A 460 8.23 -48.53 -10.25
N LYS A 461 8.64 -49.48 -9.39
CA LYS A 461 8.55 -49.34 -7.94
C LYS A 461 9.33 -48.13 -7.43
N THR A 462 10.54 -47.93 -7.94
CA THR A 462 11.38 -46.77 -7.58
C THR A 462 10.72 -45.45 -8.00
N MET A 463 10.14 -45.37 -9.20
CA MET A 463 9.47 -44.15 -9.67
C MET A 463 8.21 -43.83 -8.85
N ILE A 464 7.40 -44.84 -8.49
CA ILE A 464 6.20 -44.64 -7.65
C ILE A 464 6.57 -44.07 -6.28
N VAL A 465 7.57 -44.65 -5.60
CA VAL A 465 8.05 -44.15 -4.29
C VAL A 465 8.50 -42.70 -4.42
N ARG A 466 9.15 -42.35 -5.52
CA ARG A 466 9.67 -41.02 -5.75
C ARG A 466 8.60 -39.98 -6.05
N ILE A 467 7.60 -40.32 -6.88
CA ILE A 467 6.44 -39.46 -7.14
C ILE A 467 5.70 -39.21 -5.83
N LYS A 468 5.47 -40.26 -5.03
CA LYS A 468 4.84 -40.13 -3.71
C LYS A 468 5.62 -39.19 -2.80
N LYS A 469 6.95 -39.33 -2.73
CA LYS A 469 7.81 -38.44 -1.93
C LYS A 469 7.71 -36.99 -2.41
N MET A 470 7.80 -36.74 -3.72
CA MET A 470 7.69 -35.38 -4.26
C MET A 470 6.32 -34.74 -3.97
N ILE A 471 5.22 -35.48 -4.11
CA ILE A 471 3.87 -34.96 -3.78
C ILE A 471 3.77 -34.61 -2.29
N LEU A 472 4.32 -35.45 -1.40
CA LEU A 472 4.33 -35.17 0.02
C LEU A 472 5.20 -33.95 0.37
N ASP A 473 6.38 -33.82 -0.26
CA ASP A 473 7.25 -32.65 -0.12
C ASP A 473 6.53 -31.36 -0.58
N ILE A 474 5.75 -31.43 -1.68
CA ILE A 474 4.90 -30.32 -2.17
C ILE A 474 3.83 -29.96 -1.16
N LEU A 475 3.04 -30.95 -0.73
CA LEU A 475 1.93 -30.72 0.20
C LEU A 475 2.43 -30.22 1.56
N TYR A 476 3.62 -30.63 1.97
CA TYR A 476 4.26 -30.14 3.17
C TYR A 476 4.64 -28.67 3.04
N TYR A 477 5.23 -28.27 1.90
CA TYR A 477 5.60 -26.87 1.65
C TYR A 477 4.39 -25.96 1.44
N ALA A 478 3.42 -26.37 0.62
CA ALA A 478 2.25 -25.56 0.27
C ALA A 478 1.28 -25.33 1.44
N LYS A 479 1.38 -26.14 2.50
CA LYS A 479 0.52 -26.01 3.68
C LYS A 479 1.24 -25.16 4.73
N SER A 480 0.90 -23.88 4.81
CA SER A 480 1.20 -23.07 6.01
C SER A 480 0.55 -23.74 7.22
N ARG A 481 1.35 -24.44 8.03
CA ARG A 481 0.92 -24.99 9.31
C ARG A 481 1.49 -24.11 10.42
N ALA A 482 0.64 -23.78 11.39
CA ALA A 482 1.14 -23.42 12.70
C ALA A 482 1.95 -24.60 13.25
N LEU A 483 3.12 -24.34 13.84
CA LEU A 483 3.91 -25.38 14.49
C LEU A 483 3.07 -26.04 15.58
N GLU A 484 2.90 -27.36 15.53
CA GLU A 484 2.29 -28.13 16.61
C GLU A 484 3.34 -28.36 17.69
N ALA A 485 3.73 -27.28 18.35
CA ALA A 485 4.82 -27.27 19.31
C ALA A 485 4.48 -28.09 20.57
N GLU A 486 5.34 -29.04 20.90
CA GLU A 486 5.28 -29.82 22.14
C GLU A 486 6.63 -29.85 22.85
N VAL A 487 6.60 -30.06 24.16
CA VAL A 487 7.81 -30.17 24.97
C VAL A 487 8.28 -31.61 24.93
N VAL A 488 9.46 -31.85 24.34
CA VAL A 488 10.07 -33.17 24.23
C VAL A 488 11.31 -33.28 25.11
N ASP A 489 11.58 -34.48 25.64
CA ASP A 489 12.90 -34.82 26.18
C ASP A 489 13.88 -34.98 25.03
N VAL A 490 14.94 -34.17 25.01
CA VAL A 490 15.87 -34.09 23.87
C VAL A 490 16.57 -35.43 23.65
N LYS A 491 16.94 -36.13 24.71
CA LYS A 491 17.71 -37.37 24.61
C LYS A 491 16.85 -38.51 24.10
N GLU A 492 15.64 -38.66 24.63
CA GLU A 492 14.67 -39.66 24.16
C GLU A 492 14.29 -39.41 22.70
N PHE A 493 13.99 -38.16 22.35
CA PHE A 493 13.64 -37.75 20.99
C PHE A 493 14.75 -38.07 19.98
N LEU A 494 16.01 -37.65 20.25
CA LEU A 494 17.13 -37.89 19.35
C LEU A 494 17.50 -39.37 19.24
N THR A 495 17.28 -40.15 20.31
CA THR A 495 17.46 -41.61 20.25
C THR A 495 16.45 -42.23 19.29
N GLY A 496 15.17 -41.84 19.37
CA GLY A 496 14.14 -42.30 18.45
C GLY A 496 14.43 -41.94 16.99
N VAL A 497 14.90 -40.71 16.73
CA VAL A 497 15.33 -40.27 15.39
C VAL A 497 16.49 -41.11 14.87
N ALA A 498 17.49 -41.38 15.72
CA ALA A 498 18.66 -42.15 15.35
C ALA A 498 18.31 -43.60 14.97
N ASP A 499 17.36 -44.21 15.66
CA ASP A 499 16.93 -45.59 15.41
C ASP A 499 16.24 -45.78 14.06
N ILE A 500 15.53 -44.76 13.55
CA ILE A 500 14.89 -44.80 12.22
C ILE A 500 15.91 -45.07 11.10
N VAL A 501 17.13 -44.53 11.22
CA VAL A 501 18.15 -44.58 10.16
C VAL A 501 19.19 -45.68 10.41
N ARG A 502 19.28 -46.19 11.65
CA ARG A 502 20.27 -47.18 12.08
C ARG A 502 20.30 -48.43 11.20
N ASP A 503 19.15 -49.06 10.98
CA ASP A 503 19.05 -50.29 10.18
C ASP A 503 19.58 -50.10 8.75
N ARG A 504 19.32 -48.92 8.17
CA ARG A 504 19.79 -48.57 6.82
C ARG A 504 21.29 -48.35 6.79
N ALA A 505 21.86 -47.68 7.80
CA ALA A 505 23.30 -47.45 7.90
C ALA A 505 24.07 -48.77 8.09
N GLU A 506 23.61 -49.62 9.01
CA GLU A 506 24.20 -50.93 9.28
C GLU A 506 24.08 -51.87 8.07
N GLY A 507 22.92 -51.88 7.40
CA GLY A 507 22.71 -52.64 6.16
C GLY A 507 23.62 -52.20 5.01
N ALA A 508 24.10 -50.96 5.02
CA ALA A 508 25.09 -50.43 4.09
C ALA A 508 26.55 -50.62 4.55
N GLY A 509 26.78 -51.26 5.71
CA GLY A 509 28.11 -51.48 6.28
C GLY A 509 28.76 -50.21 6.86
N ILE A 510 27.97 -49.23 7.27
CA ILE A 510 28.41 -47.94 7.78
C ILE A 510 28.38 -47.95 9.31
N ALA A 511 29.48 -47.56 9.96
CA ALA A 511 29.51 -47.41 11.41
C ALA A 511 28.60 -46.25 11.84
N TYR A 512 27.68 -46.50 12.78
CA TYR A 512 26.70 -45.53 13.23
C TYR A 512 26.89 -45.23 14.72
N GLU A 513 27.32 -44.00 15.03
CA GLU A 513 27.66 -43.57 16.39
C GLU A 513 26.65 -42.54 16.92
N CYS A 514 26.20 -42.68 18.16
CA CYS A 514 25.33 -41.70 18.83
C CYS A 514 25.98 -41.27 20.14
N VAL A 515 26.23 -39.96 20.31
CA VAL A 515 26.88 -39.41 21.50
C VAL A 515 26.09 -38.22 22.02
N PHE A 516 25.37 -38.41 23.13
CA PHE A 516 24.56 -37.38 23.75
C PHE A 516 25.20 -36.94 25.07
N GLY A 517 25.58 -35.67 25.15
CA GLY A 517 26.19 -35.07 26.33
C GLY A 517 25.21 -34.94 27.50
N ASP A 518 25.75 -34.69 28.69
CA ASP A 518 24.95 -34.44 29.89
C ASP A 518 24.27 -33.06 29.83
N GLY A 519 23.14 -32.89 30.52
CA GLY A 519 22.38 -31.62 30.58
C GLY A 519 21.45 -31.36 29.39
N LEU A 520 21.20 -32.36 28.54
CA LEU A 520 20.14 -32.35 27.53
C LEU A 520 18.77 -32.61 28.20
N GLU A 521 18.18 -31.55 28.77
CA GLU A 521 16.84 -31.62 29.35
C GLU A 521 15.76 -31.59 28.23
N THR A 522 14.76 -30.71 28.36
CA THR A 522 13.67 -30.58 27.40
C THR A 522 13.89 -29.45 26.40
N MET A 523 13.18 -29.54 25.28
CA MET A 523 13.03 -28.46 24.31
C MET A 523 11.62 -28.45 23.72
N GLU A 524 11.17 -27.28 23.24
CA GLU A 524 9.87 -27.10 22.60
C GLU A 524 10.02 -27.19 21.07
N VAL A 525 9.39 -28.18 20.44
CA VAL A 525 9.43 -28.39 18.97
C VAL A 525 8.15 -29.04 18.45
N ASP A 526 7.86 -28.89 17.16
CA ASP A 526 7.00 -29.82 16.42
C ASP A 526 7.80 -31.11 16.17
N SER A 527 7.54 -32.14 16.97
CA SER A 527 8.33 -33.36 16.95
C SER A 527 8.27 -34.09 15.60
N SER A 528 7.14 -34.02 14.89
CA SER A 528 6.97 -34.69 13.60
C SER A 528 7.79 -34.00 12.52
N ALA A 529 7.66 -32.68 12.41
CA ALA A 529 8.41 -31.86 11.46
C ALA A 529 9.92 -31.94 11.73
N PHE A 530 10.31 -31.76 12.99
CA PHE A 530 11.72 -31.75 13.38
C PHE A 530 12.37 -33.13 13.22
N SER A 531 11.65 -34.22 13.54
CA SER A 531 12.12 -35.59 13.31
C SER A 531 12.35 -35.85 11.82
N ALA A 532 11.40 -35.47 10.97
CA ALA A 532 11.53 -35.62 9.52
C ALA A 532 12.75 -34.85 8.97
N ALA A 533 12.99 -33.64 9.47
CA ALA A 533 14.15 -32.83 9.08
C ALA A 533 15.48 -33.49 9.45
N LEU A 534 15.61 -34.00 10.68
CA LEU A 534 16.81 -34.70 11.16
C LEU A 534 17.04 -36.04 10.45
N VAL A 535 15.99 -36.84 10.24
CA VAL A 535 16.07 -38.08 9.46
C VAL A 535 16.61 -37.77 8.06
N ASN A 536 16.16 -36.69 7.42
CA ASN A 536 16.67 -36.32 6.10
C ASN A 536 18.17 -35.93 6.11
N PHE A 537 18.68 -35.25 7.14
CA PHE A 537 20.13 -35.03 7.29
C PHE A 537 20.90 -36.34 7.44
N LEU A 538 20.41 -37.24 8.29
CA LEU A 538 21.02 -38.56 8.53
C LEU A 538 20.99 -39.46 7.28
N GLU A 539 19.89 -39.48 6.53
CA GLU A 539 19.81 -40.19 5.25
C GLU A 539 20.81 -39.64 4.23
N ASN A 540 20.99 -38.32 4.19
CA ASN A 540 21.99 -37.70 3.31
C ASN A 540 23.42 -38.06 3.70
N ALA A 541 23.72 -38.12 5.00
CA ALA A 541 24.99 -38.60 5.54
C ALA A 541 25.26 -40.07 5.16
N VAL A 542 24.26 -40.95 5.33
CA VAL A 542 24.34 -42.37 4.94
C VAL A 542 24.59 -42.52 3.44
N ASP A 543 23.85 -41.79 2.60
CA ASP A 543 24.02 -41.84 1.15
C ASP A 543 25.41 -41.33 0.71
N ALA A 544 25.93 -40.29 1.37
CA ALA A 544 27.26 -39.74 1.09
C ALA A 544 28.38 -40.74 1.44
N CYS A 545 28.22 -41.46 2.56
CA CYS A 545 29.10 -42.55 2.97
C CYS A 545 29.01 -43.76 2.03
N ALA A 546 27.80 -44.16 1.62
CA ALA A 546 27.61 -45.29 0.72
C ALA A 546 28.21 -45.06 -0.68
N ALA A 547 28.31 -43.81 -1.11
CA ALA A 547 28.93 -43.43 -2.39
C ALA A 547 30.46 -43.34 -2.33
N ARG A 548 31.07 -43.41 -1.14
CA ARG A 548 32.53 -43.38 -0.94
C ARG A 548 33.14 -44.71 -1.39
N ARG A 549 34.31 -44.65 -2.04
CA ARG A 549 34.99 -45.86 -2.57
C ARG A 549 36.01 -46.49 -1.62
N ASN A 550 36.61 -45.71 -0.71
CA ASN A 550 37.72 -46.14 0.14
C ASN A 550 37.61 -45.58 1.57
N GLY A 551 37.87 -46.41 2.58
CA GLY A 551 37.88 -46.02 4.01
C GLY A 551 36.83 -46.78 4.82
N SER A 552 36.81 -46.56 6.13
CA SER A 552 35.75 -47.07 7.02
C SER A 552 34.64 -46.01 7.14
N PRO A 553 33.49 -46.18 6.47
CA PRO A 553 32.43 -45.18 6.49
C PRO A 553 31.81 -45.09 7.89
N ARG A 554 31.53 -43.87 8.32
CA ARG A 554 31.01 -43.49 9.63
C ARG A 554 29.97 -42.39 9.45
N VAL A 555 28.88 -42.51 10.21
CA VAL A 555 27.93 -41.44 10.47
C VAL A 555 27.80 -41.30 11.98
N ALA A 556 27.82 -40.08 12.49
CA ALA A 556 27.67 -39.79 13.90
C ALA A 556 26.58 -38.74 14.14
N LEU A 557 25.70 -39.01 15.10
CA LEU A 557 24.77 -38.04 15.65
C LEU A 557 25.26 -37.64 17.04
N ARG A 558 25.54 -36.36 17.24
CA ARG A 558 25.98 -35.83 18.54
C ARG A 558 25.02 -34.74 19.01
N ALA A 559 24.84 -34.63 20.32
CA ALA A 559 24.11 -33.49 20.89
C ALA A 559 24.73 -33.02 22.19
N ALA A 560 24.73 -31.71 22.41
CA ALA A 560 25.24 -31.08 23.62
C ALA A 560 24.41 -29.85 24.01
N SER A 561 24.35 -29.57 25.31
CA SER A 561 23.73 -28.35 25.83
C SER A 561 24.67 -27.15 25.62
N LYS A 562 24.16 -26.05 25.07
CA LYS A 562 24.91 -24.81 24.80
C LYS A 562 24.14 -23.62 25.37
N GLY A 563 24.15 -23.50 26.70
CA GLY A 563 23.42 -22.46 27.42
C GLY A 563 21.90 -22.55 27.19
N PRO A 564 21.23 -21.53 26.64
CA PRO A 564 19.80 -21.56 26.36
C PRO A 564 19.42 -22.39 25.12
N ALA A 565 20.40 -22.95 24.41
CA ALA A 565 20.22 -23.72 23.19
C ALA A 565 20.72 -25.16 23.31
N VAL A 566 20.27 -26.00 22.39
CA VAL A 566 20.75 -27.36 22.15
C VAL A 566 21.50 -27.36 20.83
N GLU A 567 22.74 -27.84 20.84
CA GLU A 567 23.53 -28.04 19.62
C GLU A 567 23.46 -29.52 19.22
N ILE A 568 23.02 -29.79 18.00
CA ILE A 568 22.88 -31.12 17.40
C ILE A 568 23.80 -31.16 16.19
N VAL A 569 24.69 -32.15 16.14
CA VAL A 569 25.68 -32.29 15.07
C VAL A 569 25.44 -33.61 14.34
N VAL A 570 25.19 -33.53 13.05
CA VAL A 570 25.14 -34.68 12.14
C VAL A 570 26.43 -34.67 11.33
N GLU A 571 27.28 -35.67 11.57
CA GLU A 571 28.62 -35.77 10.98
C GLU A 571 28.73 -37.04 10.14
N ASP A 572 29.27 -36.92 8.94
CA ASP A 572 29.66 -38.04 8.09
C ASP A 572 31.11 -37.88 7.63
N ASN A 573 31.76 -39.02 7.36
CA ASN A 573 33.01 -39.04 6.61
C ASN A 573 32.78 -39.52 5.17
N GLY A 574 31.73 -39.04 4.52
CA GLY A 574 31.38 -39.37 3.14
C GLY A 574 32.26 -38.65 2.11
N MET A 575 31.70 -38.44 0.92
CA MET A 575 32.37 -37.73 -0.18
C MET A 575 32.62 -36.23 0.07
N GLY A 576 31.91 -35.63 1.04
CA GLY A 576 31.94 -34.19 1.29
C GLY A 576 31.47 -33.36 0.09
N MET A 577 31.67 -32.05 0.17
CA MET A 577 31.19 -31.07 -0.81
C MET A 577 32.29 -30.07 -1.16
N ASP A 578 32.33 -29.64 -2.42
CA ASP A 578 33.12 -28.48 -2.81
C ASP A 578 32.43 -27.16 -2.38
N ARG A 579 33.14 -26.04 -2.55
CA ARG A 579 32.65 -24.72 -2.14
C ARG A 579 31.35 -24.34 -2.86
N GLU A 580 31.26 -24.59 -4.16
CA GLU A 580 30.09 -24.22 -4.96
C GLU A 580 28.84 -25.01 -4.52
N THR A 581 29.00 -26.32 -4.29
CA THR A 581 27.94 -27.18 -3.78
C THR A 581 27.49 -26.73 -2.40
N ARG A 582 28.43 -26.42 -1.50
CA ARG A 582 28.14 -25.94 -0.14
C ARG A 582 27.39 -24.61 -0.10
N GLU A 583 27.62 -23.72 -1.06
CA GLU A 583 26.88 -22.46 -1.17
C GLU A 583 25.45 -22.68 -1.70
N LYS A 584 25.19 -23.80 -2.41
CA LYS A 584 23.90 -24.10 -3.06
C LYS A 584 23.07 -25.19 -2.39
N ILE A 585 23.56 -25.89 -1.37
CA ILE A 585 22.87 -27.07 -0.79
C ILE A 585 21.48 -26.80 -0.22
N PHE A 586 21.24 -25.58 0.27
CA PHE A 586 19.93 -25.16 0.77
C PHE A 586 19.14 -24.39 -0.28
N THR A 587 19.60 -24.33 -1.52
CA THR A 587 18.82 -23.73 -2.60
C THR A 587 17.82 -24.74 -3.14
N LEU A 588 16.64 -24.23 -3.50
CA LEU A 588 15.56 -25.00 -4.09
C LEU A 588 16.03 -25.79 -5.32
N PHE A 589 15.69 -27.08 -5.36
CA PHE A 589 15.98 -28.02 -6.46
C PHE A 589 17.46 -28.34 -6.69
N PHE A 590 18.35 -27.86 -5.83
CA PHE A 590 19.75 -28.22 -5.93
C PHE A 590 19.97 -29.65 -5.42
N SER A 591 20.61 -30.48 -6.24
CA SER A 591 21.01 -31.83 -5.83
C SER A 591 22.30 -32.29 -6.50
N SER A 592 23.31 -32.60 -5.68
CA SER A 592 24.55 -33.24 -6.12
C SER A 592 24.34 -34.68 -6.63
N LYS A 593 23.19 -35.30 -6.32
CA LYS A 593 22.79 -36.66 -6.76
C LYS A 593 22.15 -36.65 -8.16
N GLY A 594 22.10 -35.51 -8.85
CA GLY A 594 21.55 -35.35 -10.21
C GLY A 594 20.12 -35.86 -10.32
N ARG A 595 19.83 -36.67 -11.35
CA ARG A 595 18.51 -37.27 -11.59
C ARG A 595 18.02 -38.22 -10.48
N LYS A 596 18.73 -38.47 -9.38
CA LYS A 596 18.26 -39.31 -8.26
C LYS A 596 17.68 -38.51 -7.07
N GLY A 597 18.07 -37.25 -6.88
CA GLY A 597 17.56 -36.41 -5.79
C GLY A 597 16.32 -35.60 -6.19
N THR A 598 15.50 -35.19 -5.22
CA THR A 598 14.42 -34.20 -5.44
C THR A 598 14.92 -32.76 -5.31
N GLY A 599 16.05 -32.56 -4.62
CA GLY A 599 16.61 -31.23 -4.34
C GLY A 599 15.76 -30.38 -3.39
N LEU A 600 14.71 -30.97 -2.80
CA LEU A 600 13.80 -30.31 -1.88
C LEU A 600 14.11 -30.63 -0.41
N GLY A 601 14.67 -31.81 -0.14
CA GLY A 601 14.86 -32.30 1.22
C GLY A 601 15.66 -31.35 2.11
N LEU A 602 16.89 -30.98 1.71
CA LEU A 602 17.74 -30.11 2.54
C LEU A 602 17.16 -28.71 2.69
N PHE A 603 16.51 -28.17 1.66
CA PHE A 603 15.80 -26.89 1.74
C PHE A 603 14.65 -26.94 2.76
N ILE A 604 13.78 -27.95 2.68
CA ILE A 604 12.66 -28.14 3.62
C ILE A 604 13.17 -28.37 5.04
N SER A 605 14.24 -29.16 5.19
CA SER A 605 14.91 -29.33 6.48
C SER A 605 15.40 -28.00 7.04
N ASN A 606 16.10 -27.17 6.25
CA ASN A 606 16.59 -25.86 6.69
C ASN A 606 15.45 -24.93 7.11
N GLN A 607 14.41 -24.83 6.30
CA GLN A 607 13.21 -24.05 6.63
C GLN A 607 12.52 -24.55 7.91
N THR A 608 12.48 -25.87 8.13
CA THR A 608 11.95 -26.44 9.37
C THR A 608 12.79 -25.99 10.57
N ILE A 609 14.12 -25.99 10.46
CA ILE A 609 15.01 -25.46 11.52
C ILE A 609 14.76 -23.97 11.77
N GLU A 610 14.69 -23.16 10.72
CA GLU A 610 14.46 -21.71 10.80
C GLU A 610 13.10 -21.36 11.42
N HIS A 611 12.02 -22.09 11.06
CA HIS A 611 10.69 -21.91 11.64
C HIS A 611 10.66 -22.17 13.15
N HIS A 612 11.54 -23.06 13.65
CA HIS A 612 11.69 -23.29 15.08
C HIS A 612 12.63 -22.28 15.77
N GLY A 613 13.06 -21.22 15.06
CA GLY A 613 14.03 -20.25 15.56
C GLY A 613 15.45 -20.78 15.67
N GLY A 614 15.75 -21.91 15.03
CA GLY A 614 17.07 -22.51 14.99
C GLY A 614 17.95 -21.97 13.86
N SER A 615 19.20 -22.45 13.81
CA SER A 615 20.14 -22.13 12.72
C SER A 615 20.98 -23.35 12.36
N ILE A 616 21.48 -23.37 11.11
CA ILE A 616 22.36 -24.42 10.62
C ILE A 616 23.68 -23.81 10.14
N THR A 617 24.79 -24.40 10.57
CA THR A 617 26.12 -24.15 10.00
C THR A 617 26.63 -25.44 9.36
N VAL A 618 27.30 -25.34 8.22
CA VAL A 618 27.79 -26.51 7.48
C VAL A 618 29.29 -26.40 7.28
N ASP A 619 30.01 -27.39 7.78
CA ASP A 619 31.42 -27.61 7.47
C ASP A 619 31.56 -28.84 6.57
N SER A 620 32.25 -28.70 5.45
CA SER A 620 32.43 -29.79 4.50
C SER A 620 33.62 -29.50 3.60
N GLU A 621 34.40 -30.55 3.35
CA GLU A 621 35.48 -30.57 2.38
C GLU A 621 35.42 -31.86 1.56
N PRO A 622 35.81 -31.84 0.26
CA PRO A 622 35.85 -33.02 -0.58
C PRO A 622 36.68 -34.15 0.05
N ASP A 623 36.15 -35.38 0.01
CA ASP A 623 36.73 -36.62 0.54
C ASP A 623 36.97 -36.68 2.07
N LYS A 624 36.65 -35.60 2.80
CA LYS A 624 36.70 -35.56 4.28
C LYS A 624 35.34 -35.80 4.92
N GLY A 625 34.25 -35.41 4.25
CA GLY A 625 32.88 -35.59 4.71
C GLY A 625 32.16 -34.27 5.00
N THR A 626 31.08 -34.34 5.76
CA THR A 626 30.21 -33.19 6.07
C THR A 626 29.83 -33.19 7.53
N SER A 627 29.76 -32.00 8.12
CA SER A 627 29.24 -31.75 9.46
C SER A 627 28.17 -30.67 9.39
N PHE A 628 26.92 -31.06 9.65
CA PHE A 628 25.81 -30.15 9.86
C PHE A 628 25.68 -29.85 11.35
N ILE A 629 25.87 -28.59 11.72
CA ILE A 629 25.78 -28.10 13.10
C ILE A 629 24.47 -27.33 13.23
N ILE A 630 23.49 -27.93 13.88
CA ILE A 630 22.14 -27.40 14.07
C ILE A 630 22.03 -26.86 15.50
N THR A 631 21.72 -25.58 15.64
CA THR A 631 21.52 -24.94 16.96
C THR A 631 20.04 -24.61 17.13
N MET A 632 19.41 -25.19 18.16
CA MET A 632 17.99 -25.03 18.46
C MET A 632 17.78 -24.32 19.79
N PRO A 633 16.88 -23.33 19.90
CA PRO A 633 16.52 -22.76 21.19
C PRO A 633 15.71 -23.77 22.00
N ARG A 634 15.85 -23.78 23.34
CA ARG A 634 15.07 -24.67 24.22
C ARG A 634 13.58 -24.30 24.28
N ARG A 635 13.25 -23.04 24.04
CA ARG A 635 11.88 -22.53 23.95
C ARG A 635 11.69 -21.87 22.59
N LEU A 636 10.53 -22.06 21.98
CA LEU A 636 10.23 -21.37 20.73
C LEU A 636 10.13 -19.86 20.98
N PRO A 637 10.75 -19.02 20.13
CA PRO A 637 10.55 -17.58 20.19
C PRO A 637 9.07 -17.24 19.90
N ASP A 638 8.57 -16.14 20.46
CA ASP A 638 7.16 -15.75 20.28
C ASP A 638 6.80 -15.53 18.81
N SER A 639 7.76 -15.16 17.97
CA SER A 639 7.63 -15.08 16.51
C SER A 639 7.39 -16.43 15.83
N ALA A 640 7.87 -17.54 16.39
CA ALA A 640 7.64 -18.89 15.88
C ALA A 640 6.28 -19.48 16.32
N ARG A 641 5.66 -18.88 17.35
CA ARG A 641 4.35 -19.30 17.88
C ARG A 641 3.17 -18.66 17.16
N GLN A 642 3.40 -17.55 16.46
CA GLN A 642 2.37 -16.88 15.67
C GLN A 642 2.28 -17.56 14.30
N ALA A 643 1.14 -18.20 14.01
CA ALA A 643 0.84 -18.56 12.63
C ALA A 643 0.81 -17.27 11.79
N PRO A 644 1.26 -17.28 10.51
CA PRO A 644 0.92 -16.19 9.61
C PRO A 644 -0.62 -16.03 9.64
N PRO A 645 -1.15 -14.80 9.72
CA PRO A 645 -2.59 -14.59 9.78
C PRO A 645 -3.24 -15.29 8.58
N GLN A 646 -4.26 -16.10 8.85
CA GLN A 646 -5.06 -16.68 7.78
C GLN A 646 -5.78 -15.52 7.05
N PRO A 647 -5.72 -15.44 5.72
CA PRO A 647 -6.52 -14.46 4.98
C PRO A 647 -7.99 -14.87 5.13
N GLY A 648 -8.72 -14.22 6.05
CA GLY A 648 -10.17 -14.45 6.19
C GLY A 648 -10.81 -14.22 7.56
N GLU A 649 -10.07 -14.01 8.64
CA GLU A 649 -10.67 -13.70 9.95
C GLU A 649 -10.40 -12.25 10.35
N CYS A 650 -11.11 -11.32 9.70
CA CYS A 650 -11.43 -10.02 10.27
C CYS A 650 -12.90 -10.05 10.70
N GLU A 651 -13.14 -10.05 12.02
CA GLU A 651 -14.42 -9.60 12.60
C GLU A 651 -14.50 -8.07 12.60
#